data_AF-A0A1W9T369-F1
#
_entry.id   AF-A0A1W9T369-F1
#
_cell.length_a   1.000
_cell.length_b   1.000
_cell.length_c   1.000
_cell.angle_alpha   90.00
_cell.angle_beta   90.00
_cell.angle_gamma   90.00
#
_symmetry.space_group_name_H-M   'P 1'
#
loop_
_entity.id
_entity.type
_entity.pdbx_description
1 polymer ?
#
loop_
_entity_poly.entity_id
_entity_poly.type
_entity_poly.pdbx_seq_one_letter_code
_entity_poly.pdbx_strand_id
1 'polypeptide(L)'
;MKNLNVNRNFKTMFKKHIVVLGIIFFNLFFSNQVIVAQKNLKYKHVYKIIEDKSKEEAYSLLLIYQKQDPHFANTYFQLGMIAKYWSKDYDALTDIRDVFFFIYNTGLYFGLANLKIDEKEIRRNDDFYRNCEKFREVNKIKFEDVKSYVNEQIILNDEYKRNVGIVTNFYNSSITHYNSCISTFKEINRNNMKLKDILMTADDEFQKKLNKLENSFDSTIFYLQNYQTAIKNYPIKDHNQKYILLPIITYRLHGLTSSDFLQEEIHLWDYGTWVKDLKSTLNIDIYKLRKDINEANNNLDKYTNNIIQSKHKDEVKQYKVNEKLINRIGKYDYKSILAPLFKYKEAKQNFLAITKKPINDISDTTNTFSLVQRARYYNDLIKHKDFADSLNTEFGNIINSHDVNKYKQFFSENFNGETGLKKYSKNESVVLKSELDKAFNNFKDFLLKNTLNEISICNLPYKKTRIELKKANQQFETAKQDSFYVTSYSKDNNGNYYAAGYVKQRNPGVSAFLLKTSKLRRINWLKIYPIGKTSNDYGSYVQSTENGCELLISSIKDNEIKNHIFRVGKDGSKISKNELTTKLIPRYFNFDEINQIYTIAYKGMKTNEYDCLSDNLIISEYDGTTLSEKWSTFLNLKGNFVDIVKMNESFFVFTNFTKFASGSNIISSKAGVQANQTNSLLFVLDNFGKVKKTTPYFSESAFFIARALKVNSNTINLIGFKQGLVNTQTSAKRDFAKPLYLLVNTNGEIYYDNRDD
;
A
#
# COMPACT_ATOMS: atom_id res chain seq x y z
N MET A 1 -30.69 -27.71 1.25
CA MET A 1 -31.94 -28.48 1.38
C MET A 1 -32.60 -28.60 0.01
N LYS A 2 -32.75 -29.86 -0.47
CA LYS A 2 -33.36 -30.38 -1.71
C LYS A 2 -32.40 -31.33 -2.43
N ASN A 3 -32.11 -32.44 -1.75
CA ASN A 3 -31.63 -33.68 -2.35
C ASN A 3 -32.72 -34.70 -2.08
N LEU A 4 -33.40 -35.21 -3.11
CA LEU A 4 -34.16 -36.46 -3.15
C LEU A 4 -34.91 -36.50 -4.49
N ASN A 5 -34.35 -37.20 -5.49
CA ASN A 5 -35.14 -37.95 -6.50
C ASN A 5 -34.34 -38.77 -7.52
N VAL A 6 -33.01 -38.77 -7.50
CA VAL A 6 -32.23 -39.59 -8.47
C VAL A 6 -32.05 -41.04 -8.01
N ASN A 7 -32.25 -41.34 -6.73
CA ASN A 7 -31.99 -42.69 -6.18
C ASN A 7 -33.13 -43.71 -6.36
N ARG A 8 -34.27 -43.33 -6.96
CA ARG A 8 -35.41 -44.24 -7.17
C ARG A 8 -35.34 -45.02 -8.49
N ASN A 9 -34.73 -44.46 -9.54
CA ASN A 9 -34.65 -45.12 -10.86
C ASN A 9 -33.46 -46.09 -10.99
N PHE A 10 -32.36 -45.85 -10.28
CA PHE A 10 -31.24 -46.80 -10.26
C PHE A 10 -31.59 -48.08 -9.49
N LYS A 11 -32.39 -47.99 -8.42
CA LYS A 11 -32.84 -49.16 -7.65
C LYS A 11 -33.86 -50.03 -8.39
N THR A 12 -34.63 -49.48 -9.34
CA THR A 12 -35.59 -50.25 -10.15
C THR A 12 -34.95 -50.96 -11.33
N MET A 13 -33.90 -50.39 -11.96
CA MET A 13 -33.09 -51.12 -12.96
C MET A 13 -32.21 -52.20 -12.32
N PHE A 14 -31.53 -51.91 -11.21
CA PHE A 14 -30.71 -52.92 -10.51
C PHE A 14 -31.56 -54.07 -9.96
N LYS A 15 -32.80 -53.79 -9.53
CA LYS A 15 -33.75 -54.86 -9.17
C LYS A 15 -34.19 -55.69 -10.36
N LYS A 16 -34.39 -55.12 -11.56
CA LYS A 16 -34.72 -55.92 -12.75
C LYS A 16 -33.56 -56.80 -13.20
N HIS A 17 -32.31 -56.34 -13.14
CA HIS A 17 -31.15 -57.18 -13.49
C HIS A 17 -30.77 -58.21 -12.43
N ILE A 18 -30.90 -57.91 -11.13
CA ILE A 18 -30.72 -58.92 -10.07
C ILE A 18 -31.87 -59.94 -10.07
N VAL A 19 -33.09 -59.53 -10.44
CA VAL A 19 -34.21 -60.48 -10.60
C VAL A 19 -34.05 -61.31 -11.86
N VAL A 20 -33.51 -60.80 -12.97
CA VAL A 20 -33.26 -61.60 -14.18
C VAL A 20 -32.05 -62.53 -14.02
N LEU A 21 -30.91 -62.05 -13.50
CA LEU A 21 -29.76 -62.91 -13.14
C LEU A 21 -30.10 -63.87 -12.01
N GLY A 22 -30.92 -63.44 -11.04
CA GLY A 22 -31.44 -64.27 -9.97
C GLY A 22 -32.41 -65.33 -10.47
N ILE A 23 -33.30 -65.04 -11.41
CA ILE A 23 -34.19 -66.03 -12.04
C ILE A 23 -33.40 -67.00 -12.92
N ILE A 24 -32.34 -66.55 -13.60
CA ILE A 24 -31.45 -67.43 -14.37
C ILE A 24 -30.66 -68.36 -13.43
N PHE A 25 -30.08 -67.85 -12.33
CA PHE A 25 -29.35 -68.68 -11.36
C PHE A 25 -30.28 -69.56 -10.50
N PHE A 26 -31.48 -69.10 -10.15
CA PHE A 26 -32.44 -69.85 -9.33
C PHE A 26 -33.14 -70.94 -10.17
N ASN A 27 -33.39 -70.72 -11.46
CA ASN A 27 -33.82 -71.78 -12.37
C ASN A 27 -32.69 -72.78 -12.69
N LEU A 28 -31.42 -72.38 -12.66
CA LEU A 28 -30.28 -73.29 -12.78
C LEU A 28 -30.04 -74.14 -11.52
N PHE A 29 -30.44 -73.67 -10.33
CA PHE A 29 -30.29 -74.42 -9.07
C PHE A 29 -31.52 -75.28 -8.71
N PHE A 30 -32.74 -74.90 -9.08
CA PHE A 30 -33.96 -75.67 -8.77
C PHE A 30 -34.44 -76.64 -9.87
N SER A 31 -33.82 -76.65 -11.06
CA SER A 31 -34.12 -77.67 -12.09
C SER A 31 -33.22 -78.91 -12.06
N ASN A 32 -32.26 -78.98 -11.12
CA ASN A 32 -31.35 -80.12 -10.97
C ASN A 32 -31.81 -81.19 -9.96
N GLN A 33 -33.06 -81.15 -9.50
CA GLN A 33 -33.69 -82.30 -8.85
C GLN A 33 -35.02 -82.60 -9.53
N VAL A 34 -35.12 -83.85 -10.02
CA VAL A 34 -36.20 -84.41 -10.87
C VAL A 34 -36.04 -84.10 -12.36
N ILE A 35 -35.09 -84.79 -13.01
CA ILE A 35 -35.32 -85.82 -14.04
C ILE A 35 -33.97 -86.51 -14.28
N VAL A 36 -33.68 -87.50 -13.44
CA VAL A 36 -32.81 -88.61 -13.82
C VAL A 36 -33.75 -89.70 -14.33
N ALA A 37 -34.06 -89.62 -15.62
CA ALA A 37 -34.50 -90.74 -16.43
C ALA A 37 -33.88 -90.51 -17.82
N GLN A 38 -32.91 -91.34 -18.17
CA GLN A 38 -32.24 -91.36 -19.47
C GLN A 38 -33.27 -91.39 -20.61
N LYS A 39 -33.52 -90.23 -21.20
CA LYS A 39 -33.66 -90.11 -22.65
C LYS A 39 -32.56 -89.18 -23.11
N ASN A 40 -31.56 -89.75 -23.79
CA ASN A 40 -30.58 -88.96 -24.53
C ASN A 40 -31.33 -87.85 -25.28
N LEU A 41 -30.97 -86.59 -25.02
CA LEU A 41 -31.56 -85.46 -25.72
C LEU A 41 -31.29 -85.68 -27.20
N LYS A 42 -32.35 -85.83 -28.01
CA LYS A 42 -32.20 -86.06 -29.45
C LYS A 42 -31.91 -84.72 -30.11
N TYR A 43 -30.83 -84.64 -30.88
CA TYR A 43 -30.45 -83.38 -31.55
C TYR A 43 -31.59 -82.79 -32.40
N LYS A 44 -32.37 -83.65 -33.06
CA LYS A 44 -33.55 -83.24 -33.85
C LYS A 44 -34.56 -82.40 -33.05
N HIS A 45 -34.70 -82.62 -31.74
CA HIS A 45 -35.58 -81.80 -30.88
C HIS A 45 -34.95 -80.44 -30.56
N VAL A 46 -33.63 -80.40 -30.34
CA VAL A 46 -32.87 -79.16 -30.13
C VAL A 46 -32.91 -78.31 -31.39
N TYR A 47 -32.71 -78.92 -32.56
CA TYR A 47 -32.74 -78.25 -33.85
C TYR A 47 -34.12 -77.66 -34.18
N LYS A 48 -35.21 -78.34 -33.82
CA LYS A 48 -36.56 -77.78 -33.97
C LYS A 48 -36.75 -76.47 -33.18
N ILE A 49 -36.17 -76.36 -31.98
CA ILE A 49 -36.22 -75.13 -31.16
C ILE A 49 -35.37 -74.01 -31.78
N ILE A 50 -34.26 -74.37 -32.45
CA ILE A 50 -33.46 -73.42 -33.25
C ILE A 50 -34.30 -72.87 -34.42
N GLU A 51 -35.09 -73.73 -35.09
CA GLU A 51 -36.00 -73.33 -36.17
C GLU A 51 -37.17 -72.48 -35.66
N ASP A 52 -37.70 -72.78 -34.47
CA ASP A 52 -38.78 -72.03 -33.80
C ASP A 52 -38.32 -70.64 -33.25
N LYS A 53 -37.06 -70.24 -33.51
CA LYS A 53 -36.43 -68.92 -33.24
C LYS A 53 -36.22 -68.50 -31.78
N SER A 54 -36.44 -69.38 -30.81
CA SER A 54 -36.13 -69.09 -29.39
C SER A 54 -34.62 -69.24 -29.13
N LYS A 55 -33.85 -68.16 -29.31
CA LYS A 55 -32.37 -68.20 -29.28
C LYS A 55 -31.83 -68.53 -27.88
N GLU A 56 -32.47 -68.03 -26.84
CA GLU A 56 -32.07 -68.21 -25.44
C GLU A 56 -32.26 -69.65 -24.97
N GLU A 57 -33.41 -70.24 -25.31
CA GLU A 57 -33.71 -71.65 -25.03
C GLU A 57 -32.83 -72.58 -25.89
N ALA A 58 -32.66 -72.25 -27.18
CA ALA A 58 -31.78 -72.97 -28.08
C ALA A 58 -30.33 -72.98 -27.58
N TYR A 59 -29.79 -71.84 -27.16
CA TYR A 59 -28.42 -71.75 -26.63
C TYR A 59 -28.22 -72.61 -25.38
N SER A 60 -29.18 -72.57 -24.45
CA SER A 60 -29.14 -73.37 -23.23
C SER A 60 -29.16 -74.88 -23.53
N LEU A 61 -30.04 -75.31 -24.45
CA LEU A 61 -30.14 -76.71 -24.88
C LEU A 61 -28.91 -77.17 -25.68
N LEU A 62 -28.31 -76.30 -26.49
CA LEU A 62 -27.08 -76.59 -27.22
C LEU A 62 -25.89 -76.78 -26.26
N LEU A 63 -25.79 -76.01 -25.17
CA LEU A 63 -24.77 -76.21 -24.13
C LEU A 63 -24.94 -77.55 -23.39
N ILE A 64 -26.19 -77.97 -23.15
CA ILE A 64 -26.49 -79.28 -22.56
C ILE A 64 -26.11 -80.39 -23.55
N TYR A 65 -26.50 -80.25 -24.82
CA TYR A 65 -26.17 -81.22 -25.86
C TYR A 65 -24.66 -81.31 -26.11
N GLN A 66 -23.93 -80.19 -26.04
CA GLN A 66 -22.47 -80.14 -26.13
C GLN A 66 -21.79 -81.04 -25.07
N LYS A 67 -22.35 -81.10 -23.85
CA LYS A 67 -21.84 -81.97 -22.79
C LYS A 67 -22.16 -83.45 -23.06
N GLN A 68 -23.32 -83.72 -23.67
CA GLN A 68 -23.76 -85.07 -24.01
C GLN A 68 -22.99 -85.66 -25.20
N ASP A 69 -22.75 -84.87 -26.25
CA ASP A 69 -21.98 -85.25 -27.43
C ASP A 69 -21.00 -84.14 -27.84
N PRO A 70 -19.79 -84.14 -27.25
CA PRO A 70 -18.77 -83.14 -27.54
C PRO A 70 -18.21 -83.22 -28.96
N HIS A 71 -18.43 -84.29 -29.72
CA HIS A 71 -17.84 -84.44 -31.06
C HIS A 71 -18.79 -83.98 -32.17
N PHE A 72 -20.05 -83.69 -31.83
CA PHE A 72 -21.04 -83.25 -32.81
C PHE A 72 -20.79 -81.82 -33.29
N ALA A 73 -20.36 -81.70 -34.55
CA ALA A 73 -19.87 -80.44 -35.11
C ALA A 73 -20.97 -79.36 -35.23
N ASN A 74 -22.20 -79.76 -35.62
CA ASN A 74 -23.31 -78.83 -35.79
C ASN A 74 -23.69 -78.10 -34.48
N THR A 75 -23.49 -78.72 -33.30
CA THR A 75 -23.69 -78.02 -32.01
C THR A 75 -22.87 -76.74 -31.91
N TYR A 76 -21.58 -76.81 -32.28
CA TYR A 76 -20.68 -75.67 -32.25
C TYR A 76 -21.00 -74.67 -33.36
N PHE A 77 -21.43 -75.15 -34.53
CA PHE A 77 -21.90 -74.29 -35.61
C PHE A 77 -23.10 -73.43 -35.15
N GLN A 78 -24.10 -74.03 -34.51
CA GLN A 78 -25.28 -73.32 -34.02
C GLN A 78 -24.97 -72.39 -32.85
N LEU A 79 -24.12 -72.81 -31.91
CA LEU A 79 -23.63 -71.93 -30.83
C LEU A 79 -22.87 -70.72 -31.38
N GLY A 80 -22.06 -70.90 -32.43
CA GLY A 80 -21.36 -69.83 -33.13
C GLY A 80 -22.31 -68.86 -33.82
N MET A 81 -23.36 -69.35 -34.46
CA MET A 81 -24.40 -68.53 -35.09
C MET A 81 -25.18 -67.68 -34.06
N ILE A 82 -25.55 -68.25 -32.92
CA ILE A 82 -26.24 -67.52 -31.85
C ILE A 82 -25.32 -66.50 -31.19
N ALA A 83 -24.08 -66.87 -30.87
CA ALA A 83 -23.09 -65.95 -30.30
C ALA A 83 -22.79 -64.78 -31.25
N LYS A 84 -22.71 -65.03 -32.57
CA LYS A 84 -22.54 -63.99 -33.60
C LYS A 84 -23.73 -63.05 -33.66
N TYR A 85 -24.95 -63.58 -33.52
CA TYR A 85 -26.15 -62.75 -33.47
C TYR A 85 -26.09 -61.82 -32.26
N TRP A 86 -25.84 -62.37 -31.06
CA TRP A 86 -25.79 -61.58 -29.84
C TRP A 86 -24.66 -60.56 -29.84
N SER A 87 -23.47 -60.88 -30.36
CA SER A 87 -22.37 -59.90 -30.45
C SER A 87 -22.70 -58.67 -31.29
N LYS A 88 -23.66 -58.78 -32.21
CA LYS A 88 -24.15 -57.66 -33.03
C LYS A 88 -25.43 -57.01 -32.52
N ASP A 89 -26.15 -57.69 -31.61
CA ASP A 89 -27.42 -57.22 -31.06
C ASP A 89 -27.22 -56.36 -29.79
N TYR A 90 -26.19 -56.66 -29.00
CA TYR A 90 -25.75 -55.81 -27.90
C TYR A 90 -25.11 -54.50 -28.39
N ASP A 91 -25.30 -53.42 -27.63
CA ASP A 91 -24.75 -52.10 -27.92
C ASP A 91 -23.24 -52.08 -27.63
N ALA A 92 -22.43 -51.73 -28.62
CA ALA A 92 -20.98 -51.79 -28.52
C ALA A 92 -20.37 -50.71 -27.61
N LEU A 93 -21.11 -49.65 -27.30
CA LEU A 93 -20.66 -48.55 -26.45
C LEU A 93 -21.13 -48.71 -25.00
N THR A 94 -22.35 -49.21 -24.76
CA THR A 94 -22.89 -49.41 -23.40
C THR A 94 -22.65 -50.80 -22.84
N ASP A 95 -22.73 -51.84 -23.68
CA ASP A 95 -22.66 -53.26 -23.29
C ASP A 95 -21.35 -53.92 -23.78
N ILE A 96 -20.26 -53.15 -23.75
CA ILE A 96 -18.96 -53.53 -24.30
C ILE A 96 -18.47 -54.90 -23.81
N ARG A 97 -18.70 -55.23 -22.54
CA ARG A 97 -18.27 -56.51 -21.95
C ARG A 97 -19.00 -57.68 -22.57
N ASP A 98 -20.31 -57.55 -22.79
CA ASP A 98 -21.15 -58.59 -23.37
C ASP A 98 -20.85 -58.74 -24.86
N VAL A 99 -20.65 -57.64 -25.58
CA VAL A 99 -20.19 -57.67 -26.98
C VAL A 99 -18.88 -58.43 -27.11
N PHE A 100 -17.84 -58.08 -26.35
CA PHE A 100 -16.55 -58.79 -26.42
C PHE A 100 -16.63 -60.24 -25.95
N PHE A 101 -17.48 -60.56 -24.97
CA PHE A 101 -17.75 -61.93 -24.54
C PHE A 101 -18.33 -62.76 -25.70
N PHE A 102 -19.35 -62.25 -26.39
CA PHE A 102 -19.96 -62.97 -27.50
C PHE A 102 -19.10 -62.99 -28.77
N ILE A 103 -18.28 -61.97 -29.03
CA ILE A 103 -17.24 -62.01 -30.08
C ILE A 103 -16.23 -63.13 -29.80
N TYR A 104 -15.76 -63.25 -28.56
CA TYR A 104 -14.84 -64.32 -28.16
C TYR A 104 -15.48 -65.69 -28.36
N ASN A 105 -16.71 -65.87 -27.88
CA ASN A 105 -17.44 -67.14 -28.00
C ASN A 105 -17.76 -67.49 -29.46
N THR A 106 -18.05 -66.49 -30.31
CA THR A 106 -18.24 -66.70 -31.75
C THR A 106 -17.00 -67.31 -32.39
N GLY A 107 -15.82 -66.74 -32.14
CA GLY A 107 -14.55 -67.27 -32.63
C GLY A 107 -14.24 -68.66 -32.08
N LEU A 108 -14.48 -68.88 -30.78
CA LEU A 108 -14.30 -70.18 -30.14
C LEU A 108 -15.19 -71.26 -30.77
N TYR A 109 -16.49 -71.01 -30.89
CA TYR A 109 -17.45 -71.98 -31.39
C TYR A 109 -17.27 -72.27 -32.88
N PHE A 110 -17.05 -71.27 -33.72
CA PHE A 110 -16.73 -71.53 -35.13
C PHE A 110 -15.36 -72.21 -35.30
N GLY A 111 -14.36 -71.88 -34.49
CA GLY A 111 -13.08 -72.60 -34.47
C GLY A 111 -13.25 -74.08 -34.10
N LEU A 112 -14.06 -74.38 -33.08
CA LEU A 112 -14.38 -75.75 -32.68
C LEU A 112 -15.22 -76.50 -33.74
N ALA A 113 -16.15 -75.81 -34.41
CA ALA A 113 -16.91 -76.38 -35.52
C ALA A 113 -15.97 -76.74 -36.69
N ASN A 114 -15.06 -75.84 -37.07
CA ASN A 114 -14.10 -76.05 -38.16
C ASN A 114 -13.20 -77.27 -37.95
N LEU A 115 -12.81 -77.54 -36.70
CA LEU A 115 -12.00 -78.70 -36.32
C LEU A 115 -12.77 -80.03 -36.38
N LYS A 116 -14.10 -79.98 -36.20
CA LYS A 116 -14.96 -81.17 -36.02
C LYS A 116 -15.79 -81.52 -37.26
N ILE A 117 -15.96 -80.58 -38.20
CA ILE A 117 -16.63 -80.83 -39.48
C ILE A 117 -15.73 -81.73 -40.34
N ASP A 118 -16.29 -82.85 -40.80
CA ASP A 118 -15.69 -83.75 -41.80
C ASP A 118 -16.71 -84.15 -42.88
N GLU A 119 -16.26 -84.80 -43.95
CA GLU A 119 -17.16 -85.21 -45.04
C GLU A 119 -18.28 -86.18 -44.60
N LYS A 120 -18.03 -87.00 -43.57
CA LYS A 120 -19.00 -88.00 -43.10
C LYS A 120 -20.11 -87.33 -42.29
N GLU A 121 -19.76 -86.33 -41.50
CA GLU A 121 -20.67 -85.55 -40.68
C GLU A 121 -21.67 -84.78 -41.55
N ILE A 122 -21.18 -84.05 -42.56
CA ILE A 122 -22.03 -83.29 -43.47
C ILE A 122 -22.94 -84.20 -44.29
N ARG A 123 -22.44 -85.35 -44.79
CA ARG A 123 -23.28 -86.31 -45.53
C ARG A 123 -24.42 -86.92 -44.70
N ARG A 124 -24.27 -86.99 -43.37
CA ARG A 124 -25.26 -87.59 -42.46
C ARG A 124 -26.22 -86.57 -41.86
N ASN A 125 -25.81 -85.31 -41.77
CA ASN A 125 -26.47 -84.29 -40.95
C ASN A 125 -26.67 -82.97 -41.71
N ASP A 126 -26.67 -82.97 -43.05
CA ASP A 126 -26.81 -81.78 -43.88
C ASP A 126 -28.07 -80.96 -43.54
N ASP A 127 -29.18 -81.62 -43.25
CA ASP A 127 -30.44 -80.97 -42.84
C ASP A 127 -30.27 -80.00 -41.66
N PHE A 128 -29.33 -80.25 -40.74
CA PHE A 128 -29.09 -79.40 -39.58
C PHE A 128 -28.27 -78.14 -39.87
N TYR A 129 -27.84 -77.93 -41.11
CA TYR A 129 -27.16 -76.71 -41.56
C TYR A 129 -28.09 -75.78 -42.37
N ARG A 130 -29.30 -76.24 -42.70
CA ARG A 130 -30.26 -75.53 -43.58
C ARG A 130 -30.86 -74.27 -42.96
N ASN A 131 -30.74 -74.09 -41.64
CA ASN A 131 -31.15 -72.85 -40.97
C ASN A 131 -30.23 -71.65 -41.30
N CYS A 132 -29.04 -71.91 -41.86
CA CYS A 132 -28.18 -70.89 -42.46
C CYS A 132 -28.74 -70.44 -43.81
N GLU A 133 -28.88 -69.13 -44.02
CA GLU A 133 -29.41 -68.55 -45.26
C GLU A 133 -28.63 -68.99 -46.51
N LYS A 134 -27.30 -69.16 -46.41
CA LYS A 134 -26.43 -69.61 -47.51
C LYS A 134 -26.74 -71.04 -47.97
N PHE A 135 -27.35 -71.86 -47.12
CA PHE A 135 -27.58 -73.29 -47.37
C PHE A 135 -29.06 -73.67 -47.48
N ARG A 136 -29.98 -72.71 -47.28
CA ARG A 136 -31.43 -72.98 -47.22
C ARG A 136 -32.00 -73.54 -48.53
N GLU A 137 -31.55 -73.03 -49.66
CA GLU A 137 -32.05 -73.37 -51.00
C GLU A 137 -31.14 -74.36 -51.77
N VAL A 138 -30.09 -74.86 -51.11
CA VAL A 138 -29.14 -75.78 -51.74
C VAL A 138 -29.68 -77.21 -51.65
N ASN A 139 -29.80 -77.88 -52.81
CA ASN A 139 -30.32 -79.26 -52.88
C ASN A 139 -29.47 -80.25 -52.05
N LYS A 140 -28.14 -80.14 -52.09
CA LYS A 140 -27.21 -80.95 -51.31
C LYS A 140 -26.02 -80.12 -50.84
N ILE A 141 -25.85 -79.99 -49.53
CA ILE A 141 -24.77 -79.20 -48.92
C ILE A 141 -23.44 -79.97 -49.02
N LYS A 142 -22.39 -79.34 -49.58
CA LYS A 142 -21.06 -79.94 -49.66
C LYS A 142 -20.21 -79.56 -48.45
N PHE A 143 -19.25 -80.43 -48.12
CA PHE A 143 -18.31 -80.22 -47.02
C PHE A 143 -17.48 -78.94 -47.22
N GLU A 144 -17.00 -78.70 -48.45
CA GLU A 144 -16.20 -77.53 -48.80
C GLU A 144 -16.97 -76.23 -48.57
N ASP A 145 -18.28 -76.22 -48.81
CA ASP A 145 -19.14 -75.04 -48.68
C ASP A 145 -19.33 -74.64 -47.20
N VAL A 146 -19.57 -75.63 -46.34
CA VAL A 146 -19.71 -75.41 -44.88
C VAL A 146 -18.38 -75.02 -44.26
N LYS A 147 -17.30 -75.69 -44.65
CA LYS A 147 -15.95 -75.38 -44.15
C LYS A 147 -15.49 -73.99 -44.60
N SER A 148 -15.74 -73.62 -45.86
CA SER A 148 -15.49 -72.28 -46.38
C SER A 148 -16.29 -71.22 -45.62
N TYR A 149 -17.59 -71.46 -45.39
CA TYR A 149 -18.42 -70.54 -44.60
C TYR A 149 -17.92 -70.36 -43.17
N VAL A 150 -17.57 -71.44 -42.46
CA VAL A 150 -17.06 -71.35 -41.09
C VAL A 150 -15.74 -70.57 -41.04
N ASN A 151 -14.82 -70.82 -41.97
CA ASN A 151 -13.57 -70.06 -42.09
C ASN A 151 -13.85 -68.57 -42.38
N GLU A 152 -14.78 -68.27 -43.28
CA GLU A 152 -15.24 -66.92 -43.58
C GLU A 152 -15.81 -66.24 -42.33
N GLN A 153 -16.61 -66.93 -41.51
CA GLN A 153 -17.16 -66.39 -40.27
C GLN A 153 -16.09 -66.09 -39.21
N ILE A 154 -15.05 -66.91 -39.11
CA ILE A 154 -13.92 -66.66 -38.20
C ILE A 154 -13.20 -65.37 -38.60
N ILE A 155 -12.88 -65.21 -39.90
CA ILE A 155 -12.24 -64.01 -40.44
C ILE A 155 -13.09 -62.77 -40.18
N LEU A 156 -14.39 -62.83 -40.51
CA LEU A 156 -15.32 -61.72 -40.29
C LEU A 156 -15.47 -61.37 -38.80
N ASN A 157 -15.43 -62.35 -37.90
CA ASN A 157 -15.50 -62.12 -36.46
C ASN A 157 -14.22 -61.44 -35.93
N ASP A 158 -13.05 -61.84 -36.42
CA ASP A 158 -11.78 -61.19 -36.06
C ASP A 158 -11.68 -59.75 -36.57
N GLU A 159 -12.17 -59.49 -37.79
CA GLU A 159 -12.32 -58.15 -38.32
C GLU A 159 -13.29 -57.31 -37.48
N TYR A 160 -14.46 -57.86 -37.15
CA TYR A 160 -15.45 -57.19 -36.30
C TYR A 160 -14.88 -56.87 -34.91
N LYS A 161 -14.17 -57.82 -34.28
CA LYS A 161 -13.47 -57.62 -33.01
C LYS A 161 -12.50 -56.45 -33.06
N ARG A 162 -11.67 -56.41 -34.11
CA ARG A 162 -10.68 -55.34 -34.30
C ARG A 162 -11.37 -53.99 -34.46
N ASN A 163 -12.40 -53.92 -35.30
CA ASN A 163 -13.09 -52.68 -35.63
C ASN A 163 -13.87 -52.12 -34.42
N VAL A 164 -14.64 -52.97 -33.73
CA VAL A 164 -15.35 -52.60 -32.48
C VAL A 164 -14.34 -52.17 -31.40
N GLY A 165 -13.22 -52.88 -31.28
CA GLY A 165 -12.14 -52.50 -30.36
C GLY A 165 -11.55 -51.13 -30.65
N ILE A 166 -11.34 -50.78 -31.92
CA ILE A 166 -10.86 -49.45 -32.32
C ILE A 166 -11.89 -48.38 -31.94
N VAL A 167 -13.16 -48.57 -32.33
CA VAL A 167 -14.25 -47.59 -32.07
C VAL A 167 -14.41 -47.34 -30.57
N THR A 168 -14.51 -48.42 -29.78
CA THR A 168 -14.71 -48.35 -28.33
C THR A 168 -13.51 -47.76 -27.60
N ASN A 169 -12.28 -48.07 -28.03
CA ASN A 169 -11.08 -47.50 -27.44
C ASN A 169 -11.02 -45.98 -27.65
N PHE A 170 -11.31 -45.49 -28.86
CA PHE A 170 -11.37 -44.06 -29.13
C PHE A 170 -12.49 -43.37 -28.36
N TYR A 171 -13.67 -43.97 -28.31
CA TYR A 171 -14.81 -43.47 -27.53
C TYR A 171 -14.45 -43.34 -26.04
N ASN A 172 -13.99 -44.41 -25.40
CA ASN A 172 -13.62 -44.41 -23.98
C ASN A 172 -12.44 -43.49 -23.66
N SER A 173 -11.47 -43.38 -24.58
CA SER A 173 -10.35 -42.44 -24.45
C SER A 173 -10.84 -40.99 -24.45
N SER A 174 -11.76 -40.63 -25.35
CA SER A 174 -12.34 -39.29 -25.40
C SER A 174 -13.04 -38.93 -24.07
N ILE A 175 -13.83 -39.84 -23.51
CA ILE A 175 -14.52 -39.65 -22.22
C ILE A 175 -13.51 -39.48 -21.08
N THR A 176 -12.48 -40.32 -21.04
CA THR A 176 -11.46 -40.30 -19.98
C THR A 176 -10.73 -38.96 -19.95
N HIS A 177 -10.31 -38.48 -21.12
CA HIS A 177 -9.65 -37.19 -21.25
C HIS A 177 -10.60 -36.02 -20.92
N TYR A 178 -11.86 -36.08 -21.33
CA TYR A 178 -12.83 -35.04 -21.01
C TYR A 178 -13.14 -34.95 -19.51
N ASN A 179 -13.25 -36.10 -18.84
CA ASN A 179 -13.40 -36.16 -17.39
C ASN A 179 -12.16 -35.57 -16.66
N SER A 180 -10.96 -35.77 -17.19
CA SER A 180 -9.74 -35.11 -16.71
C SER A 180 -9.83 -33.59 -16.84
N CYS A 181 -10.39 -33.07 -17.94
CA CYS A 181 -10.65 -31.63 -18.11
C CYS A 181 -11.58 -31.09 -17.02
N ILE A 182 -12.74 -31.73 -16.83
CA ILE A 182 -13.72 -31.32 -15.80
C ILE A 182 -13.09 -31.35 -14.41
N SER A 183 -12.34 -32.40 -14.08
CA SER A 183 -11.68 -32.52 -12.77
C SER A 183 -10.66 -31.41 -12.55
N THR A 184 -9.80 -31.15 -13.54
CA THR A 184 -8.77 -30.11 -13.47
C THR A 184 -9.41 -28.73 -13.38
N PHE A 185 -10.46 -28.46 -14.17
CA PHE A 185 -11.18 -27.20 -14.12
C PHE A 185 -11.92 -27.02 -12.78
N LYS A 186 -12.54 -28.06 -12.22
CA LYS A 186 -13.14 -28.02 -10.88
C LYS A 186 -12.11 -27.69 -9.79
N GLU A 187 -10.90 -28.24 -9.88
CA GLU A 187 -9.81 -27.90 -8.96
C GLU A 187 -9.43 -26.42 -9.05
N ILE A 188 -9.28 -25.89 -10.27
CA ILE A 188 -9.01 -24.46 -10.51
C ILE A 188 -10.10 -23.58 -9.87
N ASN A 189 -11.38 -23.96 -10.04
CA ASN A 189 -12.52 -23.24 -9.45
C ASN A 189 -12.61 -23.36 -7.93
N ARG A 190 -12.13 -24.45 -7.32
CA ARG A 190 -12.10 -24.58 -5.86
C ARG A 190 -11.09 -23.64 -5.22
N ASN A 191 -9.91 -23.54 -5.84
CA ASN A 191 -8.81 -22.74 -5.29
C ASN A 191 -8.97 -21.23 -5.58
N ASN A 192 -9.83 -20.84 -6.52
CA ASN A 192 -9.98 -19.45 -6.92
C ASN A 192 -11.45 -19.06 -7.05
N MET A 193 -11.90 -18.10 -6.23
CA MET A 193 -13.28 -17.64 -6.26
C MET A 193 -13.61 -16.71 -7.42
N LYS A 194 -12.62 -15.94 -7.90
CA LYS A 194 -12.81 -14.96 -8.98
C LYS A 194 -11.73 -15.14 -10.04
N LEU A 195 -12.12 -14.92 -11.30
CA LEU A 195 -11.19 -14.93 -12.43
C LEU A 195 -10.07 -13.90 -12.28
N LYS A 196 -10.40 -12.73 -11.71
CA LYS A 196 -9.40 -11.69 -11.45
C LYS A 196 -8.34 -12.12 -10.42
N ASP A 197 -8.73 -12.90 -9.42
CA ASP A 197 -7.78 -13.42 -8.43
C ASP A 197 -6.79 -14.38 -9.09
N ILE A 198 -7.28 -15.27 -9.97
CA ILE A 198 -6.43 -16.16 -10.78
C ILE A 198 -5.40 -15.37 -11.58
N LEU A 199 -5.84 -14.32 -12.27
CA LEU A 199 -4.96 -13.50 -13.09
C LEU A 199 -3.83 -12.90 -12.25
N MET A 200 -4.12 -12.48 -11.02
CA MET A 200 -3.13 -11.86 -10.15
C MET A 200 -2.23 -12.88 -9.44
N THR A 201 -2.75 -14.04 -9.04
CA THR A 201 -1.99 -15.08 -8.32
C THR A 201 -1.35 -16.12 -9.22
N ALA A 202 -1.54 -16.04 -10.55
CA ALA A 202 -0.97 -17.00 -11.49
C ALA A 202 0.56 -17.07 -11.35
N ASP A 203 1.03 -18.28 -11.08
CA ASP A 203 2.42 -18.69 -10.95
C ASP A 203 2.71 -19.88 -11.89
N ASP A 204 3.93 -20.41 -11.82
CA ASP A 204 4.35 -21.53 -12.67
C ASP A 204 3.57 -22.82 -12.37
N GLU A 205 3.10 -23.02 -11.13
CA GLU A 205 2.26 -24.16 -10.79
C GLU A 205 0.90 -24.05 -11.48
N PHE A 206 0.30 -22.85 -11.46
CA PHE A 206 -0.95 -22.59 -12.15
C PHE A 206 -0.82 -22.77 -13.68
N GLN A 207 0.29 -22.33 -14.29
CA GLN A 207 0.56 -22.56 -15.71
C GLN A 207 0.63 -24.05 -16.06
N LYS A 208 1.25 -24.88 -15.19
CA LYS A 208 1.25 -26.35 -15.37
C LYS A 208 -0.18 -26.93 -15.34
N LYS A 209 -1.05 -26.42 -14.47
CA LYS A 209 -2.47 -26.84 -14.42
C LYS A 209 -3.22 -26.44 -15.69
N LEU A 210 -2.97 -25.25 -16.23
CA LEU A 210 -3.54 -24.82 -17.51
C LEU A 210 -3.05 -25.69 -18.68
N ASN A 211 -1.76 -26.00 -18.74
CA ASN A 211 -1.21 -26.90 -19.78
C ASN A 211 -1.84 -28.30 -19.70
N LYS A 212 -2.02 -28.83 -18.48
CA LYS A 212 -2.70 -30.12 -18.28
C LYS A 212 -4.14 -30.10 -18.80
N LEU A 213 -4.87 -29.00 -18.55
CA LEU A 213 -6.24 -28.83 -19.01
C LEU A 213 -6.31 -28.75 -20.54
N GLU A 214 -5.45 -27.94 -21.16
CA GLU A 214 -5.36 -27.81 -22.62
C GLU A 214 -5.00 -29.14 -23.28
N ASN A 215 -3.93 -29.82 -22.82
CA ASN A 215 -3.52 -31.10 -23.37
C ASN A 215 -4.61 -32.17 -23.24
N SER A 216 -5.32 -32.20 -22.10
CA SER A 216 -6.44 -33.15 -21.92
C SER A 216 -7.59 -32.84 -22.88
N PHE A 217 -7.84 -31.57 -23.17
CA PHE A 217 -8.90 -31.18 -24.09
C PHE A 217 -8.53 -31.49 -25.55
N ASP A 218 -7.30 -31.17 -25.96
CA ASP A 218 -6.80 -31.51 -27.30
C ASP A 218 -6.83 -33.03 -27.52
N SER A 219 -6.45 -33.84 -26.52
CA SER A 219 -6.60 -35.30 -26.58
C SER A 219 -8.07 -35.74 -26.68
N THR A 220 -9.00 -35.06 -25.99
CA THR A 220 -10.43 -35.35 -26.12
C THR A 220 -10.89 -35.19 -27.56
N ILE A 221 -10.57 -34.03 -28.17
CA ILE A 221 -10.98 -33.73 -29.55
C ILE A 221 -10.32 -34.70 -30.54
N PHE A 222 -9.03 -34.99 -30.37
CA PHE A 222 -8.31 -35.97 -31.19
C PHE A 222 -9.00 -37.35 -31.19
N TYR A 223 -9.28 -37.89 -30.00
CA TYR A 223 -9.93 -39.19 -29.90
C TYR A 223 -11.37 -39.18 -30.40
N LEU A 224 -12.09 -38.08 -30.23
CA LEU A 224 -13.46 -37.96 -30.70
C LEU A 224 -13.54 -37.86 -32.25
N GLN A 225 -12.59 -37.17 -32.88
CA GLN A 225 -12.46 -37.16 -34.35
C GLN A 225 -12.08 -38.53 -34.92
N ASN A 226 -11.19 -39.26 -34.24
CA ASN A 226 -10.82 -40.63 -34.62
C ASN A 226 -12.00 -41.60 -34.43
N TYR A 227 -12.78 -41.42 -33.36
CA TYR A 227 -14.03 -42.14 -33.14
C TYR A 227 -15.04 -41.88 -34.27
N GLN A 228 -15.27 -40.61 -34.65
CA GLN A 228 -16.16 -40.25 -35.76
C GLN A 228 -15.71 -40.85 -37.10
N THR A 229 -14.39 -40.92 -37.33
CA THR A 229 -13.83 -41.58 -38.51
C THR A 229 -14.04 -43.09 -38.47
N ALA A 230 -13.77 -43.71 -37.30
CA ALA A 230 -13.91 -45.15 -37.12
C ALA A 230 -15.37 -45.61 -37.25
N ILE A 231 -16.34 -44.86 -36.72
CA ILE A 231 -17.76 -45.23 -36.79
C ILE A 231 -18.34 -45.04 -38.20
N LYS A 232 -17.80 -44.08 -38.98
CA LYS A 232 -18.14 -43.93 -40.39
C LYS A 232 -17.63 -45.11 -41.24
N ASN A 233 -16.41 -45.58 -40.94
CA ASN A 233 -15.80 -46.72 -41.65
C ASN A 233 -16.39 -48.07 -41.21
N TYR A 234 -16.80 -48.16 -39.94
CA TYR A 234 -17.34 -49.37 -39.32
C TYR A 234 -18.61 -49.01 -38.54
N PRO A 235 -19.76 -48.88 -39.23
CA PRO A 235 -21.01 -48.49 -38.60
C PRO A 235 -21.42 -49.49 -37.53
N ILE A 236 -21.65 -48.98 -36.32
CA ILE A 236 -22.29 -49.70 -35.23
C ILE A 236 -23.74 -49.26 -35.19
N LYS A 237 -24.64 -50.20 -34.89
CA LYS A 237 -26.08 -49.96 -34.83
C LYS A 237 -26.38 -48.77 -33.90
N ASP A 238 -27.27 -47.88 -34.34
CA ASP A 238 -27.80 -46.75 -33.56
C ASP A 238 -26.79 -45.69 -33.08
N HIS A 239 -25.60 -45.62 -33.70
CA HIS A 239 -24.55 -44.64 -33.33
C HIS A 239 -23.97 -43.88 -34.51
N ASN A 240 -24.11 -42.54 -34.48
CA ASN A 240 -23.48 -41.60 -35.41
C ASN A 240 -23.38 -40.20 -34.78
N GLN A 241 -22.82 -40.14 -33.57
CA GLN A 241 -22.83 -38.93 -32.74
C GLN A 241 -22.02 -37.78 -33.37
N LYS A 242 -22.56 -36.57 -33.25
CA LYS A 242 -21.87 -35.31 -33.53
C LYS A 242 -21.53 -34.62 -32.22
N TYR A 243 -20.62 -33.64 -32.25
CA TYR A 243 -20.33 -32.84 -31.07
C TYR A 243 -20.41 -31.35 -31.37
N ILE A 244 -20.77 -30.58 -30.36
CA ILE A 244 -20.77 -29.12 -30.35
C ILE A 244 -19.87 -28.63 -29.22
N LEU A 245 -19.10 -27.58 -29.51
CA LEU A 245 -18.29 -26.88 -28.53
C LEU A 245 -19.07 -25.72 -27.91
N LEU A 246 -19.24 -25.75 -26.60
CA LEU A 246 -19.91 -24.73 -25.81
C LEU A 246 -18.89 -23.76 -25.19
N PRO A 247 -19.03 -22.44 -25.36
CA PRO A 247 -18.06 -21.49 -24.84
C PRO A 247 -18.17 -21.30 -23.31
N ILE A 248 -17.01 -21.14 -22.66
CA ILE A 248 -16.93 -20.82 -21.22
C ILE A 248 -16.89 -19.29 -21.05
N ILE A 249 -18.08 -18.66 -21.11
CA ILE A 249 -18.24 -17.20 -20.96
C ILE A 249 -18.19 -16.78 -19.48
N THR A 250 -18.92 -17.48 -18.61
CA THR A 250 -19.01 -17.13 -17.19
C THR A 250 -18.27 -18.12 -16.31
N TYR A 251 -17.12 -17.68 -15.77
CA TYR A 251 -16.31 -18.44 -14.82
C TYR A 251 -17.16 -18.89 -13.61
N ARG A 252 -17.00 -20.17 -13.20
CA ARG A 252 -17.78 -20.87 -12.17
C ARG A 252 -19.24 -21.20 -12.49
N LEU A 253 -19.78 -20.79 -13.64
CA LEU A 253 -21.09 -21.27 -14.10
C LEU A 253 -20.94 -22.29 -15.22
N HIS A 254 -20.07 -22.00 -16.19
CA HIS A 254 -19.80 -22.89 -17.32
C HIS A 254 -18.60 -23.80 -17.05
N GLY A 255 -18.52 -24.95 -17.72
CA GLY A 255 -17.40 -25.88 -17.59
C GLY A 255 -17.41 -26.79 -16.35
N LEU A 256 -18.51 -26.84 -15.58
CA LEU A 256 -18.59 -27.65 -14.36
C LEU A 256 -19.46 -28.90 -14.50
N THR A 257 -20.31 -28.95 -15.52
CA THR A 257 -21.20 -30.08 -15.81
C THR A 257 -20.48 -31.13 -16.66
N SER A 258 -20.82 -32.39 -16.43
CA SER A 258 -20.41 -33.49 -17.29
C SER A 258 -21.22 -33.50 -18.59
N SER A 259 -20.62 -34.01 -19.64
CA SER A 259 -21.29 -34.24 -20.92
C SER A 259 -21.76 -35.68 -21.01
N ASP A 260 -22.89 -35.88 -21.69
CA ASP A 260 -23.39 -37.21 -22.02
C ASP A 260 -22.91 -37.57 -23.44
N PHE A 261 -22.04 -38.58 -23.54
CA PHE A 261 -21.43 -39.01 -24.80
C PHE A 261 -22.31 -39.99 -25.59
N LEU A 262 -23.43 -40.45 -25.00
CA LEU A 262 -24.37 -41.34 -25.66
C LEU A 262 -25.45 -40.59 -26.44
N GLN A 263 -25.56 -39.27 -26.27
CA GLN A 263 -26.49 -38.44 -27.04
C GLN A 263 -26.05 -38.32 -28.49
N GLU A 264 -27.02 -38.23 -29.41
CA GLU A 264 -26.76 -37.97 -30.84
C GLU A 264 -25.92 -36.69 -31.04
N GLU A 265 -26.11 -35.71 -30.17
CA GLU A 265 -25.37 -34.46 -30.14
C GLU A 265 -24.66 -34.26 -28.79
N ILE A 266 -23.34 -34.47 -28.79
CA ILE A 266 -22.50 -34.38 -27.60
C ILE A 266 -22.12 -32.92 -27.36
N HIS A 267 -22.62 -32.34 -26.28
CA HIS A 267 -22.29 -30.97 -25.88
C HIS A 267 -21.02 -30.94 -25.02
N LEU A 268 -19.91 -30.44 -25.56
CA LEU A 268 -18.63 -30.34 -24.85
C LEU A 268 -18.29 -28.88 -24.55
N TRP A 269 -17.98 -28.56 -23.30
CA TRP A 269 -17.34 -27.27 -22.97
C TRP A 269 -15.98 -27.10 -23.64
N ASP A 270 -15.75 -25.94 -24.26
CA ASP A 270 -14.51 -25.58 -24.93
C ASP A 270 -13.47 -25.06 -23.94
N TYR A 271 -12.78 -25.99 -23.29
CA TYR A 271 -11.68 -25.65 -22.39
C TYR A 271 -10.45 -25.13 -23.16
N GLY A 272 -10.26 -25.52 -24.42
CA GLY A 272 -9.12 -25.12 -25.24
C GLY A 272 -9.12 -23.62 -25.49
N THR A 273 -10.24 -23.08 -26.00
CA THR A 273 -10.40 -21.64 -26.24
C THR A 273 -10.29 -20.86 -24.92
N TRP A 274 -10.92 -21.34 -23.84
CA TRP A 274 -10.83 -20.69 -22.53
C TRP A 274 -9.39 -20.62 -21.99
N VAL A 275 -8.60 -21.70 -22.09
CA VAL A 275 -7.18 -21.68 -21.68
C VAL A 275 -6.37 -20.72 -22.53
N LYS A 276 -6.58 -20.71 -23.85
CA LYS A 276 -5.87 -19.80 -24.78
C LYS A 276 -6.17 -18.33 -24.47
N ASP A 277 -7.42 -17.97 -24.24
CA ASP A 277 -7.83 -16.62 -23.88
C ASP A 277 -7.25 -16.19 -22.53
N LEU A 278 -7.25 -17.10 -21.54
CA LEU A 278 -6.68 -16.84 -20.23
C LEU A 278 -5.15 -16.65 -20.30
N LYS A 279 -4.44 -17.52 -21.03
CA LYS A 279 -3.00 -17.39 -21.27
C LYS A 279 -2.66 -16.11 -22.02
N SER A 280 -3.45 -15.74 -23.02
CA SER A 280 -3.30 -14.47 -23.74
C SER A 280 -3.41 -13.28 -22.80
N THR A 281 -4.43 -13.26 -21.92
CA THR A 281 -4.61 -12.22 -20.91
C THR A 281 -3.45 -12.17 -19.91
N LEU A 282 -2.98 -13.33 -19.44
CA LEU A 282 -1.81 -13.42 -18.55
C LEU A 282 -0.55 -12.85 -19.23
N ASN A 283 -0.32 -13.21 -20.49
CA ASN A 283 0.88 -12.85 -21.22
C ASN A 283 0.93 -11.38 -21.63
N ILE A 284 -0.17 -10.86 -22.16
CA ILE A 284 -0.24 -9.51 -22.72
C ILE A 284 -0.43 -8.47 -21.61
N ASP A 285 -1.36 -8.72 -20.69
CA ASP A 285 -1.79 -7.71 -19.72
C ASP A 285 -1.06 -7.86 -18.38
N ILE A 286 -1.06 -9.07 -17.80
CA ILE A 286 -0.59 -9.27 -16.42
C ILE A 286 0.94 -9.23 -16.31
N TYR A 287 1.69 -9.94 -17.17
CA TYR A 287 3.16 -9.89 -17.10
C TYR A 287 3.68 -8.48 -17.39
N LYS A 288 3.09 -7.77 -18.37
CA LYS A 288 3.41 -6.38 -18.63
C LYS A 288 3.09 -5.50 -17.42
N LEU A 289 1.92 -5.68 -16.80
CA LEU A 289 1.54 -4.95 -15.59
C LEU A 289 2.54 -5.17 -14.44
N ARG A 290 2.95 -6.43 -14.18
CA ARG A 290 3.96 -6.77 -13.16
C ARG A 290 5.31 -6.08 -13.44
N LYS A 291 5.74 -6.06 -14.71
CA LYS A 291 6.97 -5.35 -15.12
C LYS A 291 6.85 -3.85 -14.87
N ASP A 292 5.75 -3.23 -15.27
CA ASP A 292 5.52 -1.79 -15.09
C ASP A 292 5.46 -1.41 -13.60
N ILE A 293 4.88 -2.27 -12.74
CA ILE A 293 4.87 -2.12 -11.27
C ILE A 293 6.31 -2.11 -10.72
N ASN A 294 7.12 -3.10 -11.12
CA ASN A 294 8.52 -3.20 -10.70
C ASN A 294 9.34 -1.99 -11.17
N GLU A 295 9.14 -1.54 -12.42
CA GLU A 295 9.81 -0.36 -12.97
C GLU A 295 9.41 0.92 -12.21
N ALA A 296 8.13 1.10 -11.91
CA ALA A 296 7.67 2.23 -11.11
C ALA A 296 8.29 2.24 -9.71
N ASN A 297 8.36 1.07 -9.04
CA ASN A 297 9.02 0.96 -7.74
C ASN A 297 10.52 1.30 -7.80
N ASN A 298 11.24 0.74 -8.77
CA ASN A 298 12.66 1.00 -8.97
C ASN A 298 12.92 2.49 -9.26
N ASN A 299 12.04 3.14 -10.01
CA ASN A 299 12.13 4.57 -10.23
C ASN A 299 11.88 5.36 -8.93
N LEU A 300 10.84 5.04 -8.16
CA LEU A 300 10.61 5.66 -6.85
C LEU A 300 11.85 5.55 -5.94
N ASP A 301 12.46 4.36 -5.86
CA ASP A 301 13.63 4.12 -5.00
C ASP A 301 14.88 4.83 -5.52
N LYS A 302 15.11 4.81 -6.86
CA LYS A 302 16.22 5.53 -7.50
C LYS A 302 16.13 7.04 -7.26
N TYR A 303 14.97 7.65 -7.46
CA TYR A 303 14.79 9.08 -7.26
C TYR A 303 14.87 9.45 -5.78
N THR A 304 14.35 8.62 -4.88
CA THR A 304 14.53 8.78 -3.43
C THR A 304 16.02 8.82 -3.06
N ASN A 305 16.81 7.86 -3.53
CA ASN A 305 18.25 7.82 -3.28
C ASN A 305 18.99 9.02 -3.88
N ASN A 306 18.61 9.46 -5.08
CA ASN A 306 19.16 10.67 -5.70
C ASN A 306 18.86 11.92 -4.86
N ILE A 307 17.65 12.05 -4.31
CA ILE A 307 17.29 13.17 -3.42
C ILE A 307 18.17 13.13 -2.17
N ILE A 308 18.32 11.96 -1.54
CA ILE A 308 19.15 11.80 -0.32
C ILE A 308 20.59 12.24 -0.58
N GLN A 309 21.18 11.83 -1.71
CA GLN A 309 22.56 12.14 -2.10
C GLN A 309 22.74 13.56 -2.68
N SER A 310 21.65 14.23 -3.07
CA SER A 310 21.73 15.56 -3.66
C SER A 310 22.20 16.62 -2.66
N LYS A 311 22.93 17.61 -3.18
CA LYS A 311 23.24 18.85 -2.46
C LYS A 311 22.00 19.76 -2.39
N HIS A 312 22.07 20.78 -1.55
CA HIS A 312 20.97 21.75 -1.43
C HIS A 312 20.73 22.49 -2.76
N LYS A 313 19.49 22.42 -3.28
CA LYS A 313 19.03 23.03 -4.54
C LYS A 313 17.54 23.34 -4.45
N ASP A 314 17.08 24.35 -5.19
CA ASP A 314 15.66 24.77 -5.18
C ASP A 314 14.73 23.69 -5.73
N GLU A 315 15.15 23.00 -6.79
CA GLU A 315 14.39 21.92 -7.40
C GLU A 315 15.22 20.63 -7.44
N VAL A 316 14.65 19.57 -6.87
CA VAL A 316 15.17 18.22 -6.98
C VAL A 316 14.17 17.41 -7.80
N LYS A 317 14.65 16.66 -8.80
CA LYS A 317 13.77 15.84 -9.62
C LYS A 317 13.13 14.74 -8.77
N GLN A 318 11.84 14.49 -8.99
CA GLN A 318 11.05 13.48 -8.30
C GLN A 318 10.35 12.60 -9.32
N TYR A 319 10.06 11.36 -8.94
CA TYR A 319 9.27 10.46 -9.78
C TYR A 319 7.83 10.39 -9.26
N LYS A 320 6.88 10.68 -10.15
CA LYS A 320 5.44 10.47 -9.94
C LYS A 320 5.00 9.24 -10.75
N VAL A 321 4.31 8.32 -10.11
CA VAL A 321 3.75 7.14 -10.74
C VAL A 321 2.66 7.58 -11.72
N ASN A 322 2.68 7.01 -12.91
CA ASN A 322 1.71 7.31 -13.95
C ASN A 322 0.31 6.85 -13.53
N GLU A 323 -0.69 7.76 -13.57
CA GLU A 323 -2.09 7.44 -13.24
C GLU A 323 -2.66 6.31 -14.12
N LYS A 324 -2.18 6.17 -15.37
CA LYS A 324 -2.54 5.03 -16.24
C LYS A 324 -2.11 3.68 -15.64
N LEU A 325 -0.98 3.63 -14.93
CA LEU A 325 -0.53 2.41 -14.25
C LEU A 325 -1.44 2.11 -13.05
N ILE A 326 -1.76 3.11 -12.24
CA ILE A 326 -2.71 2.97 -11.11
C ILE A 326 -4.07 2.47 -11.58
N ASN A 327 -4.60 3.03 -12.68
CA ASN A 327 -5.87 2.60 -13.26
C ASN A 327 -5.80 1.16 -13.80
N ARG A 328 -4.68 0.74 -14.41
CA ARG A 328 -4.47 -0.64 -14.85
C ARG A 328 -4.37 -1.62 -13.69
N ILE A 329 -3.74 -1.22 -12.58
CA ILE A 329 -3.78 -1.99 -11.33
C ILE A 329 -5.24 -2.13 -10.87
N GLY A 330 -5.98 -1.02 -10.79
CA GLY A 330 -7.38 -0.98 -10.37
C GLY A 330 -8.35 -1.82 -11.23
N LYS A 331 -8.06 -1.99 -12.53
CA LYS A 331 -8.82 -2.87 -13.45
C LYS A 331 -8.90 -4.30 -12.91
N TYR A 332 -7.80 -4.80 -12.36
CA TYR A 332 -7.65 -6.17 -11.86
C TYR A 332 -7.81 -6.27 -10.34
N ASP A 333 -7.36 -5.27 -9.59
CA ASP A 333 -7.48 -5.18 -8.14
C ASP A 333 -7.86 -3.77 -7.68
N TYR A 334 -9.17 -3.55 -7.49
CA TYR A 334 -9.71 -2.25 -7.09
C TYR A 334 -9.22 -1.77 -5.71
N LYS A 335 -8.89 -2.71 -4.80
CA LYS A 335 -8.38 -2.41 -3.45
C LYS A 335 -6.90 -2.82 -3.32
N SER A 336 -6.12 -2.59 -4.37
CA SER A 336 -4.71 -2.97 -4.39
C SER A 336 -3.90 -2.24 -3.31
N ILE A 337 -3.06 -3.01 -2.59
CA ILE A 337 -2.09 -2.48 -1.62
C ILE A 337 -0.93 -1.72 -2.28
N LEU A 338 -0.75 -1.83 -3.60
CA LEU A 338 0.32 -1.12 -4.33
C LEU A 338 0.05 0.38 -4.47
N ALA A 339 -1.21 0.78 -4.69
CA ALA A 339 -1.52 2.20 -4.88
C ALA A 339 -1.23 3.03 -3.60
N PRO A 340 -1.63 2.58 -2.39
CA PRO A 340 -1.22 3.23 -1.14
C PRO A 340 0.30 3.24 -0.94
N LEU A 341 1.01 2.14 -1.25
CA LEU A 341 2.47 2.07 -1.17
C LEU A 341 3.15 3.13 -2.06
N PHE A 342 2.72 3.24 -3.32
CA PHE A 342 3.26 4.22 -4.25
C PHE A 342 2.96 5.65 -3.82
N LYS A 343 1.73 5.93 -3.37
CA LYS A 343 1.35 7.24 -2.84
C LYS A 343 2.20 7.64 -1.64
N TYR A 344 2.47 6.69 -0.73
CA TYR A 344 3.37 6.89 0.38
C TYR A 344 4.81 7.20 -0.09
N LYS A 345 5.37 6.40 -1.00
CA LYS A 345 6.73 6.63 -1.55
C LYS A 345 6.87 7.98 -2.26
N GLU A 346 5.83 8.45 -2.95
CA GLU A 346 5.78 9.80 -3.51
C GLU A 346 5.77 10.88 -2.42
N ALA A 347 4.97 10.70 -1.37
CA ALA A 347 4.94 11.63 -0.24
C ALA A 347 6.30 11.69 0.50
N LYS A 348 6.98 10.55 0.65
CA LYS A 348 8.36 10.47 1.16
C LYS A 348 9.32 11.29 0.30
N GLN A 349 9.28 11.14 -1.02
CA GLN A 349 10.10 11.96 -1.93
C GLN A 349 9.80 13.46 -1.80
N ASN A 350 8.53 13.83 -1.63
CA ASN A 350 8.13 15.24 -1.42
C ASN A 350 8.72 15.81 -0.15
N PHE A 351 8.61 15.11 0.97
CA PHE A 351 9.23 15.51 2.21
C PHE A 351 10.76 15.63 2.07
N LEU A 352 11.42 14.61 1.52
CA LEU A 352 12.87 14.61 1.33
C LEU A 352 13.35 15.71 0.37
N ALA A 353 12.60 16.03 -0.69
CA ALA A 353 12.98 17.10 -1.61
C ALA A 353 12.95 18.46 -0.89
N ILE A 354 11.98 18.68 0.01
CA ILE A 354 11.89 19.91 0.78
C ILE A 354 13.08 20.06 1.73
N THR A 355 13.58 18.98 2.34
CA THR A 355 14.79 19.06 3.20
C THR A 355 16.05 19.50 2.42
N LYS A 356 16.04 19.39 1.09
CA LYS A 356 17.13 19.80 0.20
C LYS A 356 17.02 21.23 -0.31
N LYS A 357 16.01 22.00 0.07
CA LYS A 357 15.94 23.43 -0.31
C LYS A 357 17.12 24.23 0.28
N PRO A 358 17.60 25.30 -0.40
CA PRO A 358 18.73 26.12 0.07
C PRO A 358 18.49 26.78 1.43
N ILE A 359 17.23 27.05 1.78
CA ILE A 359 16.85 27.60 3.08
C ILE A 359 17.20 26.69 4.28
N ASN A 360 17.48 25.40 4.04
CA ASN A 360 17.96 24.44 5.05
C ASN A 360 19.49 24.25 5.04
N ASP A 361 20.20 24.95 4.16
CA ASP A 361 21.66 24.88 4.07
C ASP A 361 22.31 25.80 5.12
N ILE A 362 23.18 25.22 5.96
CA ILE A 362 23.95 25.96 6.98
C ILE A 362 25.14 26.70 6.34
N SER A 363 25.66 26.19 5.22
CA SER A 363 26.81 26.75 4.52
C SER A 363 26.47 28.02 3.75
N ASP A 364 25.19 28.28 3.52
CA ASP A 364 24.72 29.51 2.90
C ASP A 364 25.01 30.73 3.81
N THR A 365 25.96 31.56 3.38
CA THR A 365 26.37 32.79 4.06
C THR A 365 25.67 34.04 3.54
N THR A 366 24.83 33.91 2.51
CA THR A 366 24.23 35.06 1.81
C THR A 366 23.20 35.82 2.63
N ASN A 367 22.76 35.27 3.78
CA ASN A 367 21.67 35.81 4.61
C ASN A 367 20.40 36.12 3.78
N THR A 368 20.20 35.41 2.67
CA THR A 368 19.10 35.64 1.73
C THR A 368 17.73 35.46 2.37
N PHE A 369 17.62 34.49 3.29
CA PHE A 369 16.36 34.18 3.98
C PHE A 369 16.31 34.79 5.38
N SER A 370 15.28 35.59 5.63
CA SER A 370 14.93 36.09 6.96
C SER A 370 14.58 34.94 7.93
N LEU A 371 14.69 35.21 9.23
CA LEU A 371 14.34 34.25 10.26
C LEU A 371 12.87 33.80 10.18
N VAL A 372 11.95 34.70 9.81
CA VAL A 372 10.52 34.39 9.62
C VAL A 372 10.30 33.45 8.42
N GLN A 373 11.00 33.67 7.30
CA GLN A 373 10.94 32.76 6.14
C GLN A 373 11.44 31.36 6.51
N ARG A 374 12.51 31.27 7.29
CA ARG A 374 13.01 29.97 7.80
C ARG A 374 11.99 29.30 8.72
N ALA A 375 11.40 30.04 9.65
CA ALA A 375 10.36 29.53 10.53
C ALA A 375 9.15 28.95 9.74
N ARG A 376 8.71 29.65 8.69
CA ARG A 376 7.66 29.17 7.76
C ARG A 376 8.07 27.88 7.07
N TYR A 377 9.29 27.84 6.55
CA TYR A 377 9.83 26.65 5.90
C TYR A 377 9.81 25.42 6.82
N TYR A 378 10.26 25.54 8.08
CA TYR A 378 10.24 24.41 9.02
C TYR A 378 8.81 23.99 9.42
N ASN A 379 7.88 24.93 9.52
CA ASN A 379 6.47 24.61 9.73
C ASN A 379 5.89 23.81 8.54
N ASP A 380 6.23 24.19 7.31
CA ASP A 380 5.79 23.44 6.13
C ASP A 380 6.47 22.07 6.05
N LEU A 381 7.75 21.98 6.43
CA LEU A 381 8.48 20.72 6.49
C LEU A 381 7.83 19.70 7.43
N ILE A 382 7.36 20.14 8.61
CA ILE A 382 6.61 19.29 9.56
C ILE A 382 5.33 18.75 8.90
N LYS A 383 4.54 19.60 8.24
CA LYS A 383 3.31 19.19 7.57
C LYS A 383 3.55 18.11 6.51
N HIS A 384 4.61 18.27 5.73
CA HIS A 384 4.98 17.28 4.71
C HIS A 384 5.45 15.95 5.33
N LYS A 385 6.19 16.00 6.43
CA LYS A 385 6.56 14.82 7.21
C LYS A 385 5.32 14.10 7.76
N ASP A 386 4.40 14.83 8.38
CA ASP A 386 3.21 14.24 9.01
C ASP A 386 2.25 13.65 7.97
N PHE A 387 2.13 14.30 6.80
CA PHE A 387 1.38 13.74 5.68
C PHE A 387 1.99 12.42 5.18
N ALA A 388 3.31 12.34 5.03
CA ALA A 388 3.98 11.10 4.63
C ALA A 388 3.82 10.00 5.69
N ASP A 389 3.91 10.34 6.98
CA ASP A 389 3.70 9.39 8.09
C ASP A 389 2.25 8.88 8.16
N SER A 390 1.27 9.75 7.93
CA SER A 390 -0.15 9.35 7.87
C SER A 390 -0.36 8.31 6.77
N LEU A 391 0.16 8.57 5.57
CA LEU A 391 0.07 7.63 4.44
C LEU A 391 0.82 6.32 4.72
N ASN A 392 1.97 6.37 5.41
CA ASN A 392 2.68 5.16 5.84
C ASN A 392 1.88 4.34 6.85
N THR A 393 1.22 5.00 7.80
CA THR A 393 0.40 4.35 8.83
C THR A 393 -0.82 3.70 8.19
N GLU A 394 -1.52 4.42 7.31
CA GLU A 394 -2.64 3.88 6.51
C GLU A 394 -2.19 2.66 5.69
N PHE A 395 -1.04 2.76 5.02
CA PHE A 395 -0.46 1.66 4.28
C PHE A 395 -0.12 0.46 5.18
N GLY A 396 0.53 0.69 6.33
CA GLY A 396 0.90 -0.36 7.27
C GLY A 396 -0.31 -1.14 7.80
N ASN A 397 -1.43 -0.45 8.02
CA ASN A 397 -2.67 -1.04 8.55
C ASN A 397 -3.41 -1.95 7.56
N ILE A 398 -3.21 -1.79 6.26
CA ILE A 398 -3.89 -2.60 5.23
C ILE A 398 -3.11 -3.85 4.81
N ILE A 399 -1.86 -4.02 5.27
CA ILE A 399 -1.01 -5.16 4.90
C ILE A 399 -1.61 -6.47 5.45
N ASN A 400 -2.01 -7.36 4.54
CA ASN A 400 -2.52 -8.69 4.85
C ASN A 400 -1.97 -9.75 3.87
N SER A 401 -1.96 -11.01 4.29
CA SER A 401 -1.35 -12.11 3.52
C SER A 401 -2.01 -12.34 2.16
N HIS A 402 -3.33 -12.15 2.05
CA HIS A 402 -4.07 -12.34 0.81
C HIS A 402 -3.63 -11.35 -0.27
N ASP A 403 -3.58 -10.06 0.06
CA ASP A 403 -3.21 -9.02 -0.90
C ASP A 403 -1.71 -9.03 -1.22
N VAL A 404 -0.85 -9.41 -0.27
CA VAL A 404 0.58 -9.64 -0.54
C VAL A 404 0.75 -10.81 -1.53
N ASN A 405 -0.04 -11.87 -1.41
CA ASN A 405 0.07 -13.03 -2.30
C ASN A 405 -0.30 -12.70 -3.77
N LYS A 406 -1.24 -11.78 -4.02
CA LYS A 406 -1.56 -11.29 -5.38
C LYS A 406 -0.36 -10.68 -6.12
N TYR A 407 0.65 -10.21 -5.37
CA TYR A 407 1.87 -9.61 -5.91
C TYR A 407 3.11 -10.27 -5.28
N LYS A 408 3.03 -11.58 -5.02
CA LYS A 408 4.05 -12.34 -4.28
C LYS A 408 5.47 -12.08 -4.78
N GLN A 409 5.69 -12.12 -6.08
CA GLN A 409 7.00 -11.88 -6.68
C GLN A 409 7.52 -10.48 -6.35
N PHE A 410 6.72 -9.44 -6.61
CA PHE A 410 7.07 -8.05 -6.31
C PHE A 410 7.47 -7.85 -4.85
N PHE A 411 6.66 -8.33 -3.91
CA PHE A 411 6.94 -8.15 -2.48
C PHE A 411 8.11 -9.01 -1.99
N SER A 412 8.31 -10.20 -2.56
CA SER A 412 9.47 -11.04 -2.22
C SER A 412 10.77 -10.39 -2.68
N GLU A 413 10.81 -9.87 -3.91
CA GLU A 413 11.99 -9.22 -4.50
C GLU A 413 12.35 -7.89 -3.83
N ASN A 414 11.35 -7.04 -3.54
CA ASN A 414 11.60 -5.67 -3.07
C ASN A 414 11.56 -5.52 -1.53
N PHE A 415 10.90 -6.44 -0.82
CA PHE A 415 10.63 -6.30 0.61
C PHE A 415 10.83 -7.59 1.42
N ASN A 416 11.35 -8.67 0.85
CA ASN A 416 11.45 -9.98 1.52
C ASN A 416 10.10 -10.54 2.01
N GLY A 417 9.03 -10.29 1.25
CA GLY A 417 7.68 -10.79 1.52
C GLY A 417 6.92 -9.95 2.56
N GLU A 418 5.88 -10.54 3.16
CA GLU A 418 4.97 -9.83 4.08
C GLU A 418 5.68 -9.31 5.33
N THR A 419 6.57 -10.11 5.92
CA THR A 419 7.27 -9.77 7.17
C THR A 419 8.20 -8.58 6.97
N GLY A 420 8.96 -8.56 5.87
CA GLY A 420 9.83 -7.45 5.56
C GLY A 420 9.06 -6.20 5.08
N LEU A 421 7.89 -6.34 4.45
CA LEU A 421 7.00 -5.22 4.14
C LEU A 421 6.46 -4.53 5.42
N LYS A 422 6.03 -5.32 6.42
CA LYS A 422 5.61 -4.78 7.73
C LYS A 422 6.77 -4.09 8.45
N LYS A 423 7.97 -4.68 8.39
CA LYS A 423 9.19 -4.07 8.95
C LYS A 423 9.56 -2.78 8.24
N TYR A 424 9.45 -2.75 6.91
CA TYR A 424 9.66 -1.56 6.10
C TYR A 424 8.76 -0.41 6.58
N SER A 425 7.44 -0.62 6.61
CA SER A 425 6.50 0.42 7.06
C SER A 425 6.81 0.91 8.49
N LYS A 426 7.12 0.02 9.45
CA LYS A 426 7.50 0.44 10.81
C LYS A 426 8.77 1.30 10.86
N ASN A 427 9.77 0.95 10.05
CA ASN A 427 11.05 1.67 10.04
C ASN A 427 10.95 3.05 9.37
N GLU A 428 10.03 3.22 8.43
CA GLU A 428 9.91 4.45 7.66
C GLU A 428 9.58 5.68 8.51
N SER A 429 8.73 5.55 9.53
CA SER A 429 8.46 6.68 10.44
C SER A 429 9.69 7.12 11.24
N VAL A 430 10.58 6.18 11.58
CA VAL A 430 11.86 6.48 12.22
C VAL A 430 12.79 7.23 11.25
N VAL A 431 12.81 6.83 9.97
CA VAL A 431 13.60 7.49 8.92
C VAL A 431 13.11 8.92 8.69
N LEU A 432 11.79 9.12 8.56
CA LEU A 432 11.19 10.44 8.39
C LEU A 432 11.49 11.37 9.56
N LYS A 433 11.38 10.87 10.80
CA LYS A 433 11.76 11.62 12.01
C LYS A 433 13.24 12.01 12.00
N SER A 434 14.13 11.06 11.69
CA SER A 434 15.59 11.30 11.64
C SER A 434 15.97 12.41 10.65
N GLU A 435 15.35 12.45 9.47
CA GLU A 435 15.59 13.51 8.48
C GLU A 435 15.04 14.88 8.94
N LEU A 436 13.92 14.90 9.65
CA LEU A 436 13.40 16.13 10.26
C LEU A 436 14.33 16.65 11.35
N ASP A 437 14.85 15.77 12.22
CA ASP A 437 15.78 16.12 13.29
C ASP A 437 17.09 16.69 12.73
N LYS A 438 17.59 16.15 11.62
CA LYS A 438 18.74 16.74 10.90
C LYS A 438 18.43 18.17 10.45
N ALA A 439 17.26 18.41 9.86
CA ALA A 439 16.85 19.75 9.45
C ALA A 439 16.73 20.71 10.65
N PHE A 440 16.19 20.28 11.79
CA PHE A 440 16.16 21.14 12.97
C PHE A 440 17.55 21.42 13.56
N ASN A 441 18.48 20.47 13.49
CA ASN A 441 19.87 20.75 13.85
C ASN A 441 20.49 21.80 12.94
N ASN A 442 20.19 21.78 11.63
CA ASN A 442 20.59 22.84 10.72
C ASN A 442 19.99 24.20 11.13
N PHE A 443 18.72 24.20 11.54
CA PHE A 443 18.09 25.40 12.06
C PHE A 443 18.75 25.89 13.34
N LYS A 444 19.08 24.99 14.27
CA LYS A 444 19.82 25.31 15.49
C LYS A 444 21.11 26.04 15.17
N ASP A 445 21.90 25.49 14.26
CA ASP A 445 23.17 26.09 13.87
C ASP A 445 22.97 27.47 13.24
N PHE A 446 21.92 27.64 12.45
CA PHE A 446 21.53 28.96 11.94
C PHE A 446 21.14 29.93 13.06
N LEU A 447 20.31 29.50 14.01
CA LEU A 447 19.86 30.31 15.14
C LEU A 447 21.03 30.72 16.03
N LEU A 448 21.96 29.80 16.32
CA LEU A 448 23.17 30.09 17.08
C LEU A 448 24.07 31.05 16.33
N LYS A 449 24.24 30.88 15.01
CA LYS A 449 24.97 31.84 14.18
C LYS A 449 24.29 33.21 14.22
N ASN A 450 22.96 33.28 14.13
CA ASN A 450 22.22 34.54 14.15
C ASN A 450 22.26 35.21 15.53
N THR A 451 22.11 34.42 16.61
CA THR A 451 22.01 34.91 18.00
C THR A 451 23.38 35.26 18.57
N LEU A 452 24.42 34.46 18.30
CA LEU A 452 25.78 34.69 18.79
C LEU A 452 26.60 35.61 17.87
N ASN A 453 26.29 35.63 16.57
CA ASN A 453 26.93 36.50 15.58
C ASN A 453 25.88 37.35 14.86
N GLU A 454 25.30 38.34 15.55
CA GLU A 454 24.72 39.47 14.83
C GLU A 454 25.85 40.29 14.19
N ILE A 455 26.03 40.06 12.88
CA ILE A 455 26.75 40.88 11.87
C ILE A 455 28.28 40.66 11.80
N SER A 456 28.75 40.43 10.56
CA SER A 456 30.16 40.63 10.17
C SER A 456 30.61 42.02 10.62
N ILE A 457 31.41 42.09 11.69
CA ILE A 457 31.85 43.32 12.37
C ILE A 457 32.04 44.44 11.35
N CYS A 458 31.06 45.33 11.29
CA CYS A 458 31.12 46.47 10.40
C CYS A 458 31.68 47.62 11.19
N ASN A 459 32.95 47.90 10.98
CA ASN A 459 33.62 49.05 11.57
C ASN A 459 33.28 50.28 10.75
N LEU A 460 32.43 51.15 11.29
CA LEU A 460 32.11 52.42 10.68
C LEU A 460 33.18 53.44 11.11
N PRO A 461 33.98 53.99 10.19
CA PRO A 461 34.91 55.06 10.55
C PRO A 461 34.12 56.32 10.94
N TYR A 462 34.42 56.88 12.11
CA TYR A 462 33.84 58.13 12.57
C TYR A 462 34.87 58.96 13.33
N LYS A 463 35.27 60.10 12.73
CA LYS A 463 36.37 60.94 13.23
C LYS A 463 37.64 60.09 13.48
N LYS A 464 38.24 60.16 14.67
CA LYS A 464 39.42 59.37 15.08
C LYS A 464 39.06 58.02 15.73
N THR A 465 37.80 57.59 15.62
CA THR A 465 37.27 56.40 16.28
C THR A 465 36.59 55.47 15.27
N ARG A 466 36.26 54.25 15.72
CA ARG A 466 35.47 53.29 14.94
C ARG A 466 34.24 52.91 15.75
N ILE A 467 33.09 52.89 15.09
CA ILE A 467 31.84 52.40 15.68
C ILE A 467 31.62 51.00 15.15
N GLU A 468 31.65 50.02 16.04
CA GLU A 468 31.34 48.64 15.70
C GLU A 468 29.82 48.47 15.67
N LEU A 469 29.25 48.11 14.53
CA LEU A 469 27.83 47.71 14.45
C LEU A 469 27.63 46.30 15.01
N LYS A 470 27.93 46.13 16.29
CA LYS A 470 27.72 44.92 17.07
C LYS A 470 27.00 45.30 18.36
N LYS A 471 25.92 44.58 18.70
CA LYS A 471 25.24 44.78 19.98
C LYS A 471 26.21 44.46 21.12
N ALA A 472 26.43 45.43 21.98
CA ALA A 472 27.26 45.33 23.17
C ALA A 472 26.39 45.34 24.42
N ASN A 473 26.85 44.64 25.46
CA ASN A 473 26.21 44.65 26.77
C ASN A 473 26.40 46.03 27.42
N GLN A 474 25.39 46.49 28.17
CA GLN A 474 25.46 47.77 28.85
C GLN A 474 26.35 47.66 30.09
N GLN A 475 27.66 47.86 29.91
CA GLN A 475 28.65 47.94 30.98
C GLN A 475 29.22 49.35 31.02
N PHE A 476 28.53 50.25 31.72
CA PHE A 476 28.88 51.68 31.75
C PHE A 476 30.22 51.95 32.46
N GLU A 477 30.50 51.19 33.53
CA GLU A 477 31.70 51.36 34.35
C GLU A 477 32.97 51.04 33.57
N THR A 478 32.97 49.92 32.84
CA THR A 478 34.12 49.42 32.06
C THR A 478 34.23 50.05 30.67
N ALA A 479 33.28 50.90 30.27
CA ALA A 479 33.30 51.57 28.98
C ALA A 479 34.53 52.50 28.86
N LYS A 480 35.16 52.48 27.68
CA LYS A 480 36.30 53.34 27.35
C LYS A 480 35.83 54.73 26.94
N GLN A 481 36.60 55.75 27.31
CA GLN A 481 36.34 57.14 26.93
C GLN A 481 36.24 57.28 25.39
N ASP A 482 35.28 58.06 24.92
CA ASP A 482 35.01 58.36 23.50
C ASP A 482 34.76 57.12 22.62
N SER A 483 34.44 55.98 23.23
CA SER A 483 34.09 54.74 22.52
C SER A 483 32.57 54.57 22.42
N PHE A 484 32.11 54.13 21.26
CA PHE A 484 30.68 53.94 20.97
C PHE A 484 30.30 52.48 21.10
N TYR A 485 29.22 52.23 21.85
CA TYR A 485 28.67 50.89 22.08
C TYR A 485 27.24 50.85 21.56
N VAL A 486 27.00 50.07 20.51
CA VAL A 486 25.65 49.89 19.93
C VAL A 486 24.86 48.94 20.81
N THR A 487 23.64 49.29 21.16
CA THR A 487 22.72 48.45 21.96
C THR A 487 21.50 48.02 21.17
N SER A 488 21.10 48.78 20.14
CA SER A 488 20.01 48.43 19.24
C SER A 488 20.28 48.95 17.83
N TYR A 489 19.73 48.29 16.82
CA TYR A 489 19.73 48.79 15.46
C TYR A 489 18.49 48.31 14.70
N SER A 490 18.07 49.07 13.70
CA SER A 490 16.98 48.77 12.77
C SER A 490 17.38 49.13 11.34
N LYS A 491 16.82 48.44 10.35
CA LYS A 491 17.10 48.69 8.94
C LYS A 491 15.84 49.21 8.25
N ASP A 492 15.96 50.28 7.47
CA ASP A 492 14.86 50.83 6.69
C ASP A 492 14.66 50.09 5.35
N ASN A 493 13.57 50.43 4.64
CA ASN A 493 13.21 49.83 3.35
C ASN A 493 14.26 50.06 2.25
N ASN A 494 15.09 51.10 2.36
CA ASN A 494 16.16 51.41 1.43
C ASN A 494 17.48 50.71 1.78
N GLY A 495 17.48 49.99 2.90
CA GLY A 495 18.62 49.25 3.42
C GLY A 495 19.65 50.07 4.18
N ASN A 496 19.28 51.28 4.59
CA ASN A 496 20.04 52.10 5.54
C ASN A 496 19.86 51.55 6.96
N TYR A 497 20.86 51.70 7.82
CA TYR A 497 20.74 51.31 9.23
C TYR A 497 20.56 52.53 10.12
N TYR A 498 19.62 52.45 11.05
CA TYR A 498 19.60 53.26 12.26
C TYR A 498 20.21 52.44 13.38
N ALA A 499 21.20 52.98 14.10
CA ALA A 499 21.79 52.32 15.25
C ALA A 499 21.79 53.26 16.46
N ALA A 500 21.40 52.72 17.60
CA ALA A 500 21.33 53.42 18.86
C ALA A 500 22.21 52.73 19.90
N GLY A 501 22.71 53.52 20.85
CA GLY A 501 23.74 53.05 21.76
C GLY A 501 24.07 54.07 22.84
N TYR A 502 25.25 53.90 23.43
CA TYR A 502 25.84 54.86 24.36
C TYR A 502 27.31 55.15 24.04
N VAL A 503 27.75 56.33 24.43
CA VAL A 503 29.14 56.79 24.35
C VAL A 503 29.56 57.37 25.70
N LYS A 504 30.77 57.02 26.14
CA LYS A 504 31.34 57.58 27.37
C LYS A 504 32.01 58.93 27.06
N GLN A 505 31.48 60.01 27.62
CA GLN A 505 31.93 61.40 27.41
C GLN A 505 32.50 61.98 28.73
N ARG A 506 33.44 62.93 28.65
CA ARG A 506 34.03 63.55 29.86
C ARG A 506 32.99 64.22 30.77
N ASN A 507 31.90 64.72 30.20
CA ASN A 507 30.74 65.29 30.88
C ASN A 507 29.57 65.18 29.89
N PRO A 508 28.43 64.53 30.20
CA PRO A 508 27.91 64.07 31.50
C PRO A 508 28.30 62.64 31.96
N GLY A 509 29.35 62.04 31.41
CA GLY A 509 29.78 60.69 31.77
C GLY A 509 29.38 59.65 30.72
N VAL A 510 28.08 59.36 30.57
CA VAL A 510 27.58 58.44 29.53
C VAL A 510 26.34 59.03 28.87
N SER A 511 26.35 59.13 27.54
CA SER A 511 25.24 59.69 26.77
C SER A 511 24.76 58.74 25.69
N ALA A 512 23.46 58.74 25.45
CA ALA A 512 22.87 57.97 24.38
C ALA A 512 23.27 58.55 23.02
N PHE A 513 23.40 57.72 22.00
CA PHE A 513 23.55 58.19 20.62
C PHE A 513 22.57 57.51 19.68
N LEU A 514 22.33 58.16 18.55
CA LEU A 514 21.65 57.62 17.39
C LEU A 514 22.47 57.97 16.14
N LEU A 515 22.66 56.99 15.26
CA LEU A 515 23.28 57.22 13.97
C LEU A 515 22.44 56.62 12.86
N LYS A 516 22.61 57.18 11.66
CA LYS A 516 22.08 56.63 10.41
C LYS A 516 23.23 56.32 9.47
N THR A 517 23.21 55.16 8.83
CA THR A 517 24.17 54.79 7.79
C THR A 517 23.48 54.54 6.46
N SER A 518 24.18 54.78 5.36
CA SER A 518 23.76 54.34 4.03
C SER A 518 23.81 52.82 3.88
N LYS A 519 23.15 52.27 2.85
CA LYS A 519 23.29 50.87 2.42
C LYS A 519 24.76 50.43 2.23
N LEU A 520 25.64 51.37 1.86
CA LEU A 520 27.08 51.17 1.72
C LEU A 520 27.86 51.31 3.04
N ARG A 521 27.18 51.31 4.20
CA ARG A 521 27.77 51.39 5.54
C ARG A 521 28.63 52.63 5.76
N ARG A 522 28.25 53.77 5.16
CA ARG A 522 28.80 55.09 5.49
C ARG A 522 27.87 55.84 6.42
N ILE A 523 28.39 56.47 7.46
CA ILE A 523 27.58 57.27 8.39
C ILE A 523 27.07 58.52 7.66
N ASN A 524 25.76 58.68 7.58
CA ASN A 524 25.12 59.88 7.03
C ASN A 524 25.09 60.98 8.10
N TRP A 525 24.69 60.62 9.32
CA TRP A 525 24.70 61.52 10.48
C TRP A 525 24.77 60.73 11.79
N LEU A 526 25.21 61.39 12.86
CA LEU A 526 25.25 60.89 14.22
C LEU A 526 24.84 62.02 15.17
N LYS A 527 23.93 61.71 16.11
CA LYS A 527 23.42 62.62 17.14
C LYS A 527 23.62 62.00 18.52
N ILE A 528 23.95 62.84 19.49
CA ILE A 528 24.15 62.45 20.90
C ILE A 528 23.06 63.13 21.73
N TYR A 529 22.49 62.39 22.65
CA TYR A 529 21.36 62.79 23.49
C TYR A 529 21.77 62.69 24.97
N PRO A 530 22.34 63.76 25.56
CA PRO A 530 22.56 63.84 27.00
C PRO A 530 21.24 64.17 27.68
N ILE A 531 20.62 63.19 28.34
CA ILE A 531 19.34 63.35 29.04
C ILE A 531 19.57 63.94 30.42
N GLY A 532 20.56 63.44 31.15
CA GLY A 532 20.93 63.93 32.48
C GLY A 532 22.42 64.23 32.62
N LYS A 533 22.78 65.09 33.58
CA LYS A 533 24.18 65.51 33.81
C LYS A 533 25.05 64.46 34.50
N THR A 534 24.44 63.47 35.17
CA THR A 534 25.12 62.43 35.96
C THR A 534 24.46 61.06 35.78
N SER A 535 23.67 60.87 34.72
CA SER A 535 22.95 59.64 34.45
C SER A 535 23.68 58.81 33.40
N ASN A 536 23.50 57.49 33.46
CA ASN A 536 23.92 56.58 32.41
C ASN A 536 22.80 56.49 31.37
N ASP A 537 22.93 57.27 30.29
CA ASP A 537 21.93 57.30 29.21
C ASP A 537 22.33 56.37 28.06
N TYR A 538 21.41 55.53 27.60
CA TYR A 538 21.64 54.69 26.42
C TYR A 538 20.38 54.50 25.58
N GLY A 539 20.57 54.40 24.26
CA GLY A 539 19.50 54.08 23.33
C GLY A 539 19.08 52.62 23.44
N SER A 540 18.07 52.33 24.26
CA SER A 540 17.60 50.97 24.51
C SER A 540 17.05 50.29 23.27
N TYR A 541 16.24 51.01 22.48
CA TYR A 541 15.66 50.49 21.25
C TYR A 541 15.62 51.57 20.17
N VAL A 542 15.72 51.14 18.92
CA VAL A 542 15.46 51.98 17.74
C VAL A 542 14.68 51.20 16.72
N GLN A 543 13.64 51.81 16.16
CA GLN A 543 12.82 51.25 15.10
C GLN A 543 12.71 52.27 13.96
N SER A 544 13.06 51.86 12.74
CA SER A 544 12.92 52.73 11.56
C SER A 544 11.46 52.89 11.17
N THR A 545 11.08 54.10 10.75
CA THR A 545 9.76 54.45 10.22
C THR A 545 9.89 55.02 8.82
N GLU A 546 8.77 55.20 8.11
CA GLU A 546 8.80 55.79 6.78
C GLU A 546 9.41 57.19 6.79
N ASN A 547 9.21 57.94 7.88
CA ASN A 547 9.64 59.33 8.04
C ASN A 547 10.89 59.52 8.91
N GLY A 548 11.55 58.44 9.33
CA GLY A 548 12.77 58.52 10.13
C GLY A 548 12.94 57.31 11.04
N CYS A 549 12.90 57.52 12.34
CA CYS A 549 12.89 56.44 13.33
C CYS A 549 12.31 56.87 14.68
N GLU A 550 11.84 55.88 15.43
CA GLU A 550 11.50 55.96 16.84
C GLU A 550 12.68 55.44 17.68
N LEU A 551 13.06 56.19 18.71
CA LEU A 551 14.17 55.89 19.60
C LEU A 551 13.70 55.89 21.06
N LEU A 552 13.90 54.77 21.77
CA LEU A 552 13.69 54.68 23.21
C LEU A 552 15.03 54.81 23.93
N ILE A 553 15.16 55.84 24.78
CA ILE A 553 16.35 56.08 25.62
C ILE A 553 15.99 55.78 27.08
N SER A 554 16.79 54.94 27.72
CA SER A 554 16.75 54.74 29.17
C SER A 554 17.87 55.54 29.82
N SER A 555 17.54 56.25 30.90
CA SER A 555 18.44 57.05 31.72
C SER A 555 18.46 56.46 33.13
N ILE A 556 19.63 56.02 33.60
CA ILE A 556 19.79 55.37 34.91
C ILE A 556 20.62 56.26 35.83
N LYS A 557 20.08 56.63 37.00
CA LYS A 557 20.78 57.41 38.03
C LYS A 557 20.35 56.93 39.42
N ASP A 558 21.30 56.54 40.27
CA ASP A 558 21.05 56.20 41.68
C ASP A 558 19.86 55.23 41.90
N ASN A 559 19.77 54.18 41.06
CA ASN A 559 18.64 53.23 40.99
C ASN A 559 17.29 53.81 40.54
N GLU A 560 17.21 55.05 40.07
CA GLU A 560 16.07 55.59 39.34
C GLU A 560 16.25 55.39 37.83
N ILE A 561 15.19 54.95 37.16
CA ILE A 561 15.14 54.79 35.70
C ILE A 561 14.12 55.77 35.13
N LYS A 562 14.54 56.53 34.12
CA LYS A 562 13.67 57.37 33.30
C LYS A 562 13.73 56.95 31.84
N ASN A 563 12.58 56.65 31.27
CA ASN A 563 12.45 56.20 29.89
C ASN A 563 11.91 57.33 29.02
N HIS A 564 12.51 57.56 27.86
CA HIS A 564 12.12 58.63 26.95
C HIS A 564 11.97 58.13 25.52
N ILE A 565 10.85 58.46 24.88
CA ILE A 565 10.66 58.21 23.44
C ILE A 565 11.01 59.49 22.67
N PHE A 566 11.82 59.30 21.63
CA PHE A 566 12.20 60.32 20.67
C PHE A 566 11.71 59.92 19.28
N ARG A 567 10.92 60.79 18.67
CA ARG A 567 10.66 60.72 17.23
C ARG A 567 11.72 61.55 16.51
N VAL A 568 12.43 60.93 15.58
CA VAL A 568 13.56 61.54 14.88
C VAL A 568 13.32 61.47 13.38
N GLY A 569 13.48 62.59 12.68
CA GLY A 569 13.33 62.68 11.22
C GLY A 569 14.46 62.01 10.44
N LYS A 570 14.30 61.86 9.12
CA LYS A 570 15.30 61.23 8.22
C LYS A 570 16.68 61.87 8.25
N ASP A 571 16.76 63.15 8.58
CA ASP A 571 17.95 64.01 8.66
C ASP A 571 18.58 64.04 10.08
N GLY A 572 17.95 63.38 11.05
CA GLY A 572 18.37 63.39 12.45
C GLY A 572 17.85 64.60 13.24
N SER A 573 16.88 65.35 12.70
CA SER A 573 16.15 66.38 13.44
C SER A 573 15.24 65.73 14.49
N LYS A 574 15.21 66.32 15.69
CA LYS A 574 14.31 65.86 16.76
C LYS A 574 12.92 66.43 16.51
N ILE A 575 11.94 65.55 16.29
CA ILE A 575 10.53 65.91 16.10
C ILE A 575 9.83 66.01 17.46
N SER A 576 10.03 65.03 18.34
CA SER A 576 9.45 65.05 19.70
C SER A 576 10.36 64.36 20.73
N LYS A 577 10.16 64.68 22.01
CA LYS A 577 10.73 63.98 23.18
C LYS A 577 9.67 63.94 24.25
N ASN A 578 9.34 62.75 24.74
CA ASN A 578 8.39 62.57 25.82
C ASN A 578 8.92 61.54 26.82
N GLU A 579 8.66 61.76 28.10
CA GLU A 579 9.04 60.87 29.20
C GLU A 579 7.90 59.88 29.49
N LEU A 580 8.23 58.61 29.67
CA LEU A 580 7.28 57.56 30.03
C LEU A 580 7.16 57.44 31.54
N THR A 581 5.98 57.05 32.02
CA THR A 581 5.67 56.92 33.45
C THR A 581 6.37 55.73 34.11
N THR A 582 6.61 54.66 33.37
CA THR A 582 7.17 53.41 33.91
C THR A 582 8.67 53.55 34.20
N LYS A 583 9.07 53.27 35.45
CA LYS A 583 10.46 53.37 35.96
C LYS A 583 11.22 52.04 35.96
N LEU A 584 10.95 51.15 35.00
CA LEU A 584 11.61 49.86 34.83
C LEU A 584 12.40 49.84 33.51
N ILE A 585 13.36 48.92 33.38
CA ILE A 585 14.12 48.75 32.13
C ILE A 585 13.21 48.15 31.06
N PRO A 586 13.11 48.76 29.86
CA PRO A 586 12.39 48.18 28.74
C PRO A 586 13.09 46.93 28.23
N ARG A 587 12.31 45.86 28.00
CA ARG A 587 12.72 44.57 27.42
C ARG A 587 12.15 44.31 26.04
N TYR A 588 11.19 45.12 25.62
CA TYR A 588 10.57 45.07 24.31
C TYR A 588 10.11 46.46 23.90
N PHE A 589 10.21 46.77 22.62
CA PHE A 589 9.72 48.00 22.05
C PHE A 589 9.26 47.72 20.62
N ASN A 590 7.99 48.03 20.34
CA ASN A 590 7.43 47.99 18.99
C ASN A 590 6.55 49.21 18.78
N PHE A 591 6.73 49.88 17.65
CA PHE A 591 5.88 50.95 17.17
C PHE A 591 5.10 50.49 15.94
N ASP A 592 3.77 50.50 16.03
CA ASP A 592 2.86 50.30 14.92
C ASP A 592 2.62 51.65 14.23
N GLU A 593 3.32 51.89 13.12
CA GLU A 593 3.24 53.15 12.38
C GLU A 593 1.86 53.38 11.75
N ILE A 594 1.13 52.32 11.40
CA ILE A 594 -0.20 52.43 10.79
C ILE A 594 -1.21 52.92 11.83
N ASN A 595 -1.22 52.26 13.00
CA ASN A 595 -2.17 52.58 14.06
C ASN A 595 -1.68 53.69 15.00
N GLN A 596 -0.42 54.13 14.84
CA GLN A 596 0.26 55.03 15.76
C GLN A 596 0.16 54.52 17.20
N ILE A 597 0.75 53.36 17.47
CA ILE A 597 0.69 52.72 18.80
C ILE A 597 2.08 52.23 19.21
N TYR A 598 2.49 52.49 20.45
CA TYR A 598 3.67 51.86 21.04
C TYR A 598 3.27 50.71 21.96
N THR A 599 3.91 49.55 21.80
CA THR A 599 3.81 48.43 22.74
C THR A 599 5.18 48.24 23.39
N ILE A 600 5.23 48.33 24.72
CA ILE A 600 6.48 48.28 25.47
C ILE A 600 6.33 47.30 26.64
N ALA A 601 7.28 46.38 26.77
CA ALA A 601 7.38 45.51 27.93
C ALA A 601 8.54 45.98 28.81
N TYR A 602 8.34 46.03 30.12
CA TYR A 602 9.34 46.45 31.09
C TYR A 602 9.54 45.38 32.15
N LYS A 603 10.80 45.18 32.56
CA LYS A 603 11.13 44.25 33.64
C LYS A 603 12.44 44.60 34.33
N GLY A 604 12.31 44.82 35.64
CA GLY A 604 13.42 44.98 36.57
C GLY A 604 14.22 46.28 36.42
N MET A 605 15.18 46.45 37.33
CA MET A 605 15.97 47.69 37.46
C MET A 605 17.38 47.60 36.85
N LYS A 606 17.86 46.39 36.53
CA LYS A 606 19.20 46.16 36.01
C LYS A 606 19.20 46.01 34.50
N THR A 607 20.26 46.40 33.82
CA THR A 607 20.39 46.24 32.36
C THR A 607 20.45 44.75 31.95
N ASN A 608 21.10 43.92 32.76
CA ASN A 608 21.11 42.46 32.58
C ASN A 608 19.74 41.84 32.93
N GLU A 609 19.06 41.27 31.95
CA GLU A 609 17.72 40.68 32.15
C GLU A 609 17.72 39.44 33.06
N TYR A 610 18.84 38.72 33.13
CA TYR A 610 18.99 37.51 33.96
C TYR A 610 19.16 37.82 35.46
N ASP A 611 19.53 39.06 35.81
CA ASP A 611 19.61 39.48 37.22
C ASP A 611 18.26 39.91 37.81
N CYS A 612 17.26 40.09 36.94
CA CYS A 612 15.93 40.57 37.28
C CYS A 612 14.86 39.47 37.16
N LEU A 613 15.26 38.20 37.22
CA LEU A 613 14.33 37.07 37.09
C LEU A 613 13.21 37.10 38.12
N SER A 614 13.41 37.67 39.31
CA SER A 614 12.40 37.75 40.37
C SER A 614 11.35 38.86 40.21
N ASP A 615 11.54 39.80 39.29
CA ASP A 615 10.77 41.06 39.24
C ASP A 615 9.47 40.92 38.43
N ASN A 616 8.51 41.83 38.64
CA ASN A 616 7.26 41.84 37.85
C ASN A 616 7.51 42.28 36.40
N LEU A 617 6.74 41.70 35.48
CA LEU A 617 6.69 42.09 34.08
C LEU A 617 5.52 43.05 33.86
N ILE A 618 5.79 44.22 33.31
CA ILE A 618 4.77 45.22 32.96
C ILE A 618 4.69 45.31 31.45
N ILE A 619 3.48 45.30 30.89
CA ILE A 619 3.26 45.53 29.46
C ILE A 619 2.30 46.70 29.34
N SER A 620 2.75 47.75 28.66
CA SER A 620 1.93 48.94 28.42
C SER A 620 1.79 49.19 26.93
N GLU A 621 0.62 49.69 26.57
CA GLU A 621 0.37 50.28 25.26
C GLU A 621 0.20 51.79 25.40
N TYR A 622 0.84 52.56 24.53
CA TYR A 622 0.76 54.02 24.51
C TYR A 622 0.26 54.51 23.17
N ASP A 623 -0.51 55.59 23.20
CA ASP A 623 -0.92 56.31 21.99
C ASP A 623 0.30 56.94 21.30
N GLY A 624 0.41 56.76 19.99
CA GLY A 624 1.59 57.17 19.21
C GLY A 624 1.73 58.67 19.01
N THR A 625 0.66 59.43 19.24
CA THR A 625 0.63 60.87 19.02
C THR A 625 0.76 61.63 20.33
N THR A 626 -0.05 61.23 21.31
CA THR A 626 -0.14 61.88 22.62
C THR A 626 0.78 61.24 23.67
N LEU A 627 1.21 60.00 23.45
CA LEU A 627 1.97 59.18 24.40
C LEU A 627 1.29 58.99 25.76
N SER A 628 -0.03 59.19 25.81
CA SER A 628 -0.84 58.75 26.95
C SER A 628 -0.87 57.23 26.99
N GLU A 629 -0.71 56.65 28.18
CA GLU A 629 -0.90 55.22 28.41
C GLU A 629 -2.36 54.84 28.13
N LYS A 630 -2.59 53.93 27.18
CA LYS A 630 -3.91 53.38 26.88
C LYS A 630 -4.28 52.32 27.92
N TRP A 631 -3.34 51.45 28.24
CA TRP A 631 -3.48 50.43 29.28
C TRP A 631 -2.11 49.94 29.73
N SER A 632 -2.07 49.38 30.95
CA SER A 632 -0.93 48.68 31.51
C SER A 632 -1.35 47.39 32.19
N THR A 633 -0.57 46.34 31.99
CA THR A 633 -0.83 45.00 32.52
C THR A 633 0.33 44.54 33.38
N PHE A 634 0.04 44.21 34.64
CA PHE A 634 1.02 43.71 35.60
C PHE A 634 0.97 42.18 35.66
N LEU A 635 2.07 41.54 35.30
CA LEU A 635 2.22 40.09 35.28
C LEU A 635 3.23 39.66 36.36
N ASN A 636 2.73 38.99 37.40
CA ASN A 636 3.53 38.49 38.53
C ASN A 636 4.23 37.17 38.13
N LEU A 637 5.48 37.29 37.69
CA LEU A 637 6.26 36.22 37.09
C LEU A 637 7.71 36.25 37.57
N LYS A 638 8.17 35.12 38.12
CA LYS A 638 9.59 34.81 38.26
C LYS A 638 10.11 34.08 37.01
N GLY A 639 10.97 34.74 36.24
CA GLY A 639 11.50 34.27 34.96
C GLY A 639 11.89 35.41 34.01
N ASN A 640 12.24 35.12 32.76
CA ASN A 640 12.60 36.15 31.77
C ASN A 640 11.51 36.36 30.72
N PHE A 641 11.43 37.60 30.21
CA PHE A 641 10.61 37.95 29.07
C PHE A 641 11.24 37.39 27.78
N VAL A 642 10.41 36.94 26.84
CA VAL A 642 10.87 36.41 25.54
C VAL A 642 10.42 37.31 24.40
N ASP A 643 9.12 37.45 24.18
CA ASP A 643 8.59 38.23 23.06
C ASP A 643 7.10 38.57 23.21
N ILE A 644 6.61 39.53 22.42
CA ILE A 644 5.18 39.82 22.22
C ILE A 644 4.84 39.66 20.75
N VAL A 645 3.85 38.81 20.47
CA VAL A 645 3.32 38.57 19.13
C VAL A 645 1.86 39.00 19.05
N LYS A 646 1.56 40.00 18.20
CA LYS A 646 0.16 40.44 17.95
C LYS A 646 -0.55 39.50 16.97
N MET A 647 -1.65 38.89 17.41
CA MET A 647 -2.48 37.96 16.65
C MET A 647 -3.93 38.44 16.68
N ASN A 648 -4.48 38.83 15.54
CA ASN A 648 -5.84 39.35 15.42
C ASN A 648 -6.09 40.45 16.48
N GLU A 649 -7.02 40.21 17.42
CA GLU A 649 -7.41 41.12 18.51
C GLU A 649 -6.74 40.79 19.85
N SER A 650 -5.56 40.17 19.84
CA SER A 650 -4.87 39.75 21.06
C SER A 650 -3.35 39.85 20.97
N PHE A 651 -2.73 40.04 22.12
CA PHE A 651 -1.28 40.01 22.31
C PHE A 651 -0.86 38.70 22.98
N PHE A 652 0.05 37.98 22.34
CA PHE A 652 0.62 36.74 22.85
C PHE A 652 1.98 37.06 23.46
N VAL A 653 2.02 37.04 24.79
CA VAL A 653 3.20 37.38 25.57
C VAL A 653 3.88 36.08 25.99
N PHE A 654 5.06 35.82 25.44
CA PHE A 654 5.84 34.64 25.78
C PHE A 654 6.91 34.98 26.81
N THR A 655 7.04 34.09 27.78
CA THR A 655 8.03 34.18 28.86
C THR A 655 8.60 32.81 29.17
N ASN A 656 9.78 32.77 29.79
CA ASN A 656 10.22 31.57 30.51
C ASN A 656 10.03 31.81 31.99
N PHE A 657 9.62 30.78 32.74
CA PHE A 657 9.25 30.91 34.14
C PHE A 657 9.86 29.82 35.00
N THR A 658 10.14 30.18 36.26
CA THR A 658 10.32 29.25 37.38
C THR A 658 9.11 29.25 38.30
N LYS A 659 8.45 30.42 38.47
CA LYS A 659 7.19 30.56 39.21
C LYS A 659 6.33 31.68 38.63
N PHE A 660 5.01 31.54 38.65
CA PHE A 660 4.09 32.63 38.34
C PHE A 660 2.83 32.55 39.21
N ALA A 661 2.14 33.68 39.35
CA ALA A 661 0.85 33.72 40.04
C ALA A 661 -0.32 33.52 39.06
N SER A 662 -1.26 32.66 39.41
CA SER A 662 -2.53 32.47 38.72
C SER A 662 -3.67 32.56 39.74
N GLY A 663 -4.31 33.73 39.80
CA GLY A 663 -5.21 34.06 40.91
C GLY A 663 -4.47 34.04 42.25
N SER A 664 -4.98 33.31 43.23
CA SER A 664 -4.34 33.10 44.54
C SER A 664 -3.24 32.02 44.54
N ASN A 665 -3.10 31.25 43.46
CA ASN A 665 -2.20 30.10 43.40
C ASN A 665 -0.84 30.50 42.83
N ILE A 666 0.23 29.99 43.45
CA ILE A 666 1.59 30.10 42.92
C ILE A 666 1.91 28.78 42.20
N ILE A 667 2.13 28.86 40.89
CA ILE A 667 2.45 27.71 40.06
C ILE A 667 3.95 27.72 39.79
N SER A 668 4.62 26.60 40.05
CA SER A 668 6.06 26.44 39.81
C SER A 668 6.34 25.64 38.54
N SER A 669 7.50 25.87 37.93
CA SER A 669 8.05 25.04 36.84
C SER A 669 8.18 23.60 37.29
N LYS A 670 7.92 22.64 36.38
CA LYS A 670 8.13 21.21 36.66
C LYS A 670 9.59 20.80 36.56
N ALA A 671 10.40 21.56 35.82
CA ALA A 671 11.83 21.29 35.69
C ALA A 671 12.64 21.57 36.97
N GLY A 672 12.04 22.25 37.95
CA GLY A 672 12.62 22.55 39.24
C GLY A 672 12.49 24.03 39.64
N VAL A 673 13.15 24.38 40.75
CA VAL A 673 13.03 25.70 41.40
C VAL A 673 14.26 26.57 41.25
N GLN A 674 15.35 26.04 40.69
CA GLN A 674 16.55 26.84 40.43
C GLN A 674 16.29 27.86 39.31
N ALA A 675 17.00 28.99 39.34
CA ALA A 675 16.75 30.12 38.43
C ALA A 675 16.87 29.76 36.94
N ASN A 676 17.70 28.77 36.61
CA ASN A 676 17.89 28.26 35.25
C ASN A 676 16.95 27.10 34.89
N GLN A 677 16.19 26.52 35.81
CA GLN A 677 15.30 25.38 35.57
C GLN A 677 13.92 25.83 35.09
N THR A 678 13.89 26.47 33.92
CA THR A 678 12.67 27.09 33.40
C THR A 678 11.79 26.13 32.61
N ASN A 679 10.51 26.50 32.54
CA ASN A 679 9.57 26.09 31.50
C ASN A 679 9.06 27.38 30.81
N SER A 680 8.14 27.29 29.84
CA SER A 680 7.63 28.47 29.13
C SER A 680 6.17 28.77 29.46
N LEU A 681 5.80 30.04 29.45
CA LEU A 681 4.47 30.52 29.81
C LEU A 681 3.98 31.53 28.77
N LEU A 682 2.75 31.32 28.31
CA LEU A 682 2.02 32.24 27.44
C LEU A 682 0.97 32.99 28.26
N PHE A 683 0.96 34.32 28.15
CA PHE A 683 -0.21 35.14 28.48
C PHE A 683 -0.87 35.63 27.18
N VAL A 684 -2.18 35.49 27.09
CA VAL A 684 -2.99 36.07 26.01
C VAL A 684 -3.70 37.28 26.58
N LEU A 685 -3.36 38.47 26.10
CA LEU A 685 -4.01 39.73 26.45
C LEU A 685 -4.97 40.12 25.32
N ASP A 686 -6.12 40.69 25.65
CA ASP A 686 -6.96 41.35 24.63
C ASP A 686 -6.40 42.74 24.24
N ASN A 687 -7.07 43.41 23.30
CA ASN A 687 -6.70 44.75 22.85
C ASN A 687 -6.76 45.84 23.96
N PHE A 688 -7.30 45.52 25.14
CA PHE A 688 -7.36 46.41 26.30
C PHE A 688 -6.35 46.02 27.40
N GLY A 689 -5.44 45.08 27.12
CA GLY A 689 -4.45 44.58 28.08
C GLY A 689 -5.00 43.57 29.08
N LYS A 690 -6.28 43.20 29.03
CA LYS A 690 -6.82 42.25 30.00
C LYS A 690 -6.33 40.83 29.70
N VAL A 691 -5.78 40.16 30.71
CA VAL A 691 -5.38 38.74 30.61
C VAL A 691 -6.63 37.88 30.37
N LYS A 692 -6.76 37.31 29.17
CA LYS A 692 -7.82 36.37 28.79
C LYS A 692 -7.46 34.94 29.14
N LYS A 693 -6.19 34.57 28.94
CA LYS A 693 -5.71 33.20 29.12
C LYS A 693 -4.27 33.20 29.59
N THR A 694 -3.94 32.23 30.44
CA THR A 694 -2.57 31.94 30.87
C THR A 694 -2.32 30.46 30.65
N THR A 695 -1.38 30.12 29.77
CA THR A 695 -1.09 28.73 29.39
C THR A 695 0.37 28.40 29.74
N PRO A 696 0.63 27.61 30.80
CA PRO A 696 1.96 27.09 31.05
C PRO A 696 2.26 25.90 30.12
N TYR A 697 3.46 25.91 29.53
CA TYR A 697 4.01 24.79 28.77
C TYR A 697 4.98 24.01 29.66
N PHE A 698 4.47 23.00 30.36
CA PHE A 698 5.25 22.23 31.32
C PHE A 698 6.14 21.17 30.65
N SER A 699 7.26 20.86 31.31
CA SER A 699 8.14 19.72 31.02
C SER A 699 8.94 19.39 32.28
N GLU A 700 9.12 18.11 32.58
CA GLU A 700 9.98 17.63 33.67
C GLU A 700 11.46 17.97 33.41
N SER A 701 11.86 18.08 32.14
CA SER A 701 13.17 18.57 31.74
C SER A 701 13.15 20.09 31.52
N ALA A 702 14.21 20.78 31.96
CA ALA A 702 14.36 22.21 31.77
C ALA A 702 14.45 22.57 30.28
N PHE A 703 13.74 23.63 29.88
CA PHE A 703 13.85 24.21 28.56
C PHE A 703 13.58 25.72 28.63
N PHE A 704 14.04 26.45 27.62
CA PHE A 704 13.68 27.85 27.48
C PHE A 704 13.41 28.21 26.02
N ILE A 705 12.48 29.13 25.81
CA ILE A 705 12.20 29.78 24.53
C ILE A 705 13.12 31.00 24.42
N ALA A 706 13.78 31.11 23.27
CA ALA A 706 14.63 32.23 22.93
C ALA A 706 13.90 33.26 22.06
N ARG A 707 12.97 32.82 21.20
CA ARG A 707 12.20 33.66 20.28
C ARG A 707 10.80 33.12 20.03
N ALA A 708 9.84 34.01 19.80
CA ALA A 708 8.52 33.67 19.27
C ALA A 708 8.31 34.36 17.91
N LEU A 709 7.92 33.60 16.89
CA LEU A 709 7.78 34.12 15.53
C LEU A 709 6.39 33.85 14.98
N LYS A 710 5.72 34.89 14.52
CA LYS A 710 4.47 34.77 13.76
C LYS A 710 4.74 34.14 12.40
N VAL A 711 4.34 32.89 12.23
CA VAL A 711 4.49 32.16 10.97
C VAL A 711 3.41 32.61 9.99
N ASN A 712 2.16 32.60 10.42
CA ASN A 712 1.00 33.05 9.65
C ASN A 712 -0.06 33.63 10.63
N SER A 713 -1.29 33.84 10.17
CA SER A 713 -2.37 34.38 11.02
C SER A 713 -2.77 33.46 12.18
N ASN A 714 -2.47 32.16 12.09
CA ASN A 714 -2.99 31.12 12.98
C ASN A 714 -1.88 30.36 13.73
N THR A 715 -0.61 30.56 13.37
CA THR A 715 0.54 29.81 13.88
C THR A 715 1.62 30.74 14.40
N ILE A 716 2.09 30.46 15.61
CA ILE A 716 3.30 31.02 16.21
C ILE A 716 4.30 29.87 16.38
N ASN A 717 5.53 30.10 15.94
CA ASN A 717 6.65 29.19 16.16
C ASN A 717 7.48 29.68 17.34
N LEU A 718 7.59 28.86 18.38
CA LEU A 718 8.46 29.09 19.53
C LEU A 718 9.75 28.31 19.35
N ILE A 719 10.85 29.05 19.37
CA ILE A 719 12.18 28.54 19.11
C ILE A 719 12.99 28.67 20.38
N GLY A 720 13.64 27.59 20.78
CA GLY A 720 14.41 27.55 22.02
C GLY A 720 15.42 26.42 22.07
N PHE A 721 15.77 26.01 23.30
CA PHE A 721 16.69 24.91 23.55
C PHE A 721 16.20 24.02 24.70
N LYS A 722 16.41 22.70 24.57
CA LYS A 722 16.11 21.69 25.59
C LYS A 722 17.18 21.67 26.69
N GLN A 723 17.30 22.75 27.44
CA GLN A 723 18.23 22.88 28.57
C GLN A 723 17.79 23.97 29.55
N GLY A 724 18.50 24.11 30.67
CA GLY A 724 18.33 25.24 31.56
C GLY A 724 18.64 26.58 30.88
N LEU A 725 17.95 27.64 31.32
CA LEU A 725 18.14 29.01 30.85
C LEU A 725 19.62 29.42 30.99
N VAL A 726 20.21 29.84 29.88
CA VAL A 726 21.59 30.34 29.81
C VAL A 726 21.62 31.77 29.33
N ASN A 727 22.60 32.54 29.78
CA ASN A 727 22.80 33.90 29.30
C ASN A 727 23.35 33.86 27.86
N THR A 728 22.46 34.14 26.90
CA THR A 728 22.77 34.09 25.46
C THR A 728 23.86 35.07 25.04
N GLN A 729 24.17 36.09 25.86
CA GLN A 729 25.21 37.08 25.58
C GLN A 729 26.61 36.62 26.00
N THR A 730 26.72 35.65 26.91
CA THR A 730 28.01 35.15 27.44
C THR A 730 28.29 33.70 27.09
N SER A 731 27.29 32.94 26.64
CA SER A 731 27.42 31.53 26.29
C SER A 731 28.13 31.31 24.95
N ALA A 732 28.99 30.30 24.89
CA ALA A 732 29.59 29.81 23.66
C ALA A 732 28.64 28.87 22.90
N LYS A 733 28.88 28.66 21.60
CA LYS A 733 28.06 27.76 20.76
C LYS A 733 27.88 26.35 21.36
N ARG A 734 28.94 25.83 22.02
CA ARG A 734 28.95 24.50 22.64
C ARG A 734 28.04 24.38 23.87
N ASP A 735 27.61 25.50 24.43
CA ASP A 735 26.79 25.54 25.65
C ASP A 735 25.28 25.39 25.34
N PHE A 736 24.91 25.21 24.06
CA PHE A 736 23.54 25.05 23.58
C PHE A 736 23.25 23.63 23.10
N ALA A 737 22.25 22.99 23.73
CA ALA A 737 21.81 21.61 23.57
C ALA A 737 20.97 21.42 22.29
N LYS A 738 20.04 20.45 22.30
CA LYS A 738 19.11 20.20 21.18
C LYS A 738 18.16 21.39 20.99
N PRO A 739 17.81 21.74 19.74
CA PRO A 739 16.84 22.80 19.48
C PRO A 739 15.45 22.37 19.97
N LEU A 740 14.73 23.31 20.55
CA LEU A 740 13.32 23.19 20.88
C LEU A 740 12.52 23.93 19.83
N TYR A 741 11.48 23.28 19.34
CA TYR A 741 10.57 23.79 18.34
C TYR A 741 9.13 23.44 18.73
N LEU A 742 8.34 24.47 19.06
CA LEU A 742 6.92 24.32 19.41
C LEU A 742 6.08 25.14 18.43
N LEU A 743 5.03 24.54 17.89
CA LEU A 743 4.03 25.28 17.12
C LEU A 743 2.78 25.47 17.95
N VAL A 744 2.39 26.73 18.11
CA VAL A 744 1.26 27.16 18.92
C VAL A 744 0.21 27.79 18.02
N ASN A 745 -1.05 27.39 18.20
CA ASN A 745 -2.18 27.96 17.48
C ASN A 745 -2.69 29.27 18.15
N THR A 746 -3.69 29.92 17.58
CA THR A 746 -4.34 31.12 18.17
C THR A 746 -5.09 30.86 19.46
N ASN A 747 -5.31 29.60 19.86
CA ASN A 747 -5.86 29.27 21.17
C ASN A 747 -4.77 29.13 22.24
N GLY A 748 -3.50 29.25 21.87
CA GLY A 748 -2.38 29.00 22.77
C GLY A 748 -2.13 27.51 23.03
N GLU A 749 -2.58 26.62 22.14
CA GLU A 749 -2.37 25.18 22.23
C GLU A 749 -1.21 24.75 21.34
N ILE A 750 -0.39 23.85 21.87
CA ILE A 750 0.72 23.24 21.12
C ILE A 750 0.13 22.13 20.23
N TYR A 751 0.33 22.23 18.92
CA TYR A 751 -0.06 21.17 17.97
C TYR A 751 1.14 20.45 17.36
N TYR A 752 2.35 20.99 17.56
CA TYR A 752 3.59 20.30 17.28
C TYR A 752 4.56 20.54 18.42
N ASP A 753 5.12 19.45 18.92
CA ASP A 753 6.01 19.43 20.05
C ASP A 753 7.17 18.48 19.78
N ASN A 754 8.39 19.00 19.79
CA ASN A 754 9.56 18.14 19.68
C ASN A 754 10.21 17.85 21.04
N ARG A 755 9.58 18.15 22.19
CA ARG A 755 10.14 17.88 23.54
C ARG A 755 10.25 16.40 23.84
N ASP A 756 9.24 15.63 23.46
CA ASP A 756 9.12 14.18 23.66
C ASP A 756 10.08 13.41 22.73
N ASP A 757 11.36 13.38 23.12
CA ASP A 757 12.36 12.41 22.65
C ASP A 757 12.75 11.47 23.78
#